data_AF-A0A8J4EZI4-F1
#
_entry.id   AF-A0A8J4EZI4-F1
#
_cell.length_a   1.000
_cell.length_b   1.000
_cell.length_c   1.000
_cell.angle_alpha   90.00
_cell.angle_beta   90.00
_cell.angle_gamma   90.00
#
_symmetry.space_group_name_H-M   'P 1'
#
loop_
_entity.id
_entity.type
_entity.pdbx_description
1 polymer ?
#
loop_
_entity_poly.entity_id
_entity_poly.type
_entity_poly.pdbx_seq_one_letter_code
_entity_poly.pdbx_strand_id
1 'polypeptide(L)'
;MHTETASEATAESPPLSGALIGEPGRKLRICVLHPSAEGTAGPFTEEVDGICAPDYYDPERYYEWTNVFLLKASATVDLIKLVNSGKFDVYLNLCDGAWDEDRAGRDVIEALERLNVPYTGADEAFYEPSKIDMKKAAYFYGIQVPAWVHILGSPGQEEIGLAEVLAPPEQGGLSFPLIVKHPSGYGSVGMTKQAKVTNEEQLRQQVSFFVKEYGGALVEEFIAGREFTVLVVEEPPEEVGDDPKLSDLVPVAYTPVECVFGPGEDFKHFDLKFVDYANMGWQPCKDPELAERLKAAARDTYLATRGVSYGRCDFRVDTETGDVYFLEINPNCGVLYPPELAGSADFILTLDRNHNHRHFIAAILASAVHRHRCKQPAVAPAFISVRPAQPAAVPIATVDGKAADGPKTDADGSGECEAPAAAVAIAAAVDGVDASPVEVAPAPAPVPTDESTKAAESEAPGKSTPTVEDVKVASTTDAVTSVPSAPTPKRRSGCSGRRLGMVALRPILSGRLVQRNEHSQLTLASRSWVERNWPAGSRELKMFDEAAYPLNEQVLVMPPRDLTKWTPLTHSCDPNTQLEGLNLVARRDIAKGEVITVDFATLYGPKLAAPFDCTCGSTRCRGRITPQDFMLPYITEEYCNEHVSSFVLEARNRSPQSLPADI
;
A
#
# COMPACT_ATOMS: atom_id res chain seq x y z
N MET A 1 -0.35 -23.84 -61.16
CA MET A 1 0.73 -24.62 -60.53
C MET A 1 1.88 -23.66 -60.27
N HIS A 2 2.21 -23.29 -59.03
CA HIS A 2 1.49 -23.51 -57.77
C HIS A 2 1.09 -22.15 -57.16
N THR A 3 -0.05 -22.13 -56.47
CA THR A 3 -0.43 -21.04 -55.58
C THR A 3 0.08 -21.39 -54.20
N GLU A 4 1.11 -20.68 -53.71
CA GLU A 4 1.43 -20.70 -52.29
C GLU A 4 0.37 -19.88 -51.57
N THR A 5 -0.58 -20.58 -50.96
CA THR A 5 -1.49 -20.00 -49.98
C THR A 5 -0.65 -19.49 -48.81
N ALA A 6 -0.71 -18.20 -48.52
CA ALA A 6 -0.11 -17.66 -47.31
C ALA A 6 -0.63 -18.44 -46.10
N SER A 7 0.27 -18.95 -45.27
CA SER A 7 -0.09 -19.67 -44.05
C SER A 7 -0.87 -18.71 -43.15
N GLU A 8 -2.08 -19.11 -42.75
CA GLU A 8 -2.82 -18.43 -41.69
C GLU A 8 -2.06 -18.64 -40.37
N ALA A 9 -1.14 -17.73 -40.08
CA ALA A 9 -0.44 -17.68 -38.81
C ALA A 9 -1.46 -17.36 -37.72
N THR A 10 -1.76 -18.39 -36.94
CA THR A 10 -2.66 -18.44 -35.79
C THR A 10 -2.75 -17.12 -35.03
N ALA A 11 -3.98 -16.62 -34.85
CA ALA A 11 -4.26 -15.68 -33.78
C ALA A 11 -4.07 -16.43 -32.45
N GLU A 12 -2.94 -16.19 -31.79
CA GLU A 12 -2.68 -16.75 -30.46
C GLU A 12 -3.71 -16.18 -29.48
N SER A 13 -4.32 -17.08 -28.69
CA SER A 13 -5.43 -16.72 -27.82
C SER A 13 -4.94 -15.98 -26.58
N PRO A 14 -5.72 -15.03 -26.02
CA PRO A 14 -5.45 -14.56 -24.66
C PRO A 14 -5.44 -15.78 -23.71
N PRO A 15 -4.51 -15.85 -22.75
CA PRO A 15 -4.34 -17.03 -21.91
C PRO A 15 -5.60 -17.32 -21.10
N LEU A 16 -6.01 -18.60 -21.06
CA LEU A 16 -7.20 -19.03 -20.33
C LEU A 16 -7.11 -18.62 -18.86
N SER A 17 -8.01 -17.72 -18.48
CA SER A 17 -7.79 -16.73 -17.44
C SER A 17 -7.66 -17.29 -16.01
N GLY A 18 -8.13 -18.52 -15.76
CA GLY A 18 -7.86 -19.27 -14.53
C GLY A 18 -6.38 -19.57 -14.27
N ALA A 19 -5.51 -19.58 -15.29
CA ALA A 19 -4.06 -19.76 -15.08
C ALA A 19 -3.45 -18.67 -14.19
N LEU A 20 -3.95 -17.42 -14.29
CA LEU A 20 -3.53 -16.28 -13.48
C LEU A 20 -3.71 -16.53 -11.97
N ILE A 21 -4.72 -17.32 -11.59
CA ILE A 21 -5.03 -17.67 -10.19
C ILE A 21 -4.57 -19.09 -9.79
N GLY A 22 -3.95 -19.84 -10.70
CA GLY A 22 -3.46 -21.21 -10.44
C GLY A 22 -4.46 -22.33 -10.77
N GLU A 23 -5.53 -22.04 -11.52
CA GLU A 23 -6.55 -23.00 -11.95
C GLU A 23 -6.70 -23.03 -13.49
N PRO A 24 -5.69 -23.54 -14.24
CA PRO A 24 -5.69 -23.50 -15.71
C PRO A 24 -6.93 -24.15 -16.32
N GLY A 25 -7.50 -23.49 -17.33
CA GLY A 25 -8.70 -23.97 -18.03
C GLY A 25 -10.03 -23.56 -17.39
N ARG A 26 -10.05 -23.02 -16.16
CA ARG A 26 -11.22 -22.31 -15.63
C ARG A 26 -11.28 -20.89 -16.20
N LYS A 27 -12.48 -20.32 -16.32
CA LYS A 27 -12.67 -18.87 -16.56
C LYS A 27 -12.52 -18.11 -15.25
N LEU A 28 -11.86 -16.95 -15.32
CA LEU A 28 -11.79 -15.99 -14.24
C LEU A 28 -13.14 -15.27 -14.09
N ARG A 29 -13.66 -15.21 -12.86
CA ARG A 29 -14.94 -14.58 -12.51
C ARG A 29 -14.68 -13.14 -12.12
N ILE A 30 -15.11 -12.20 -12.95
CA ILE A 30 -14.82 -10.76 -12.80
C ILE A 30 -16.05 -10.05 -12.26
N CYS A 31 -15.89 -9.41 -11.11
CA CYS A 31 -16.83 -8.39 -10.64
C CYS A 31 -16.43 -7.06 -11.27
N VAL A 32 -17.25 -6.51 -12.18
CA VAL A 32 -17.04 -5.17 -12.74
C VAL A 32 -17.76 -4.18 -11.84
N LEU A 33 -17.01 -3.25 -11.27
CA LEU A 33 -17.50 -2.23 -10.35
C LEU A 33 -17.68 -0.92 -11.12
N HIS A 34 -18.94 -0.52 -11.27
CA HIS A 34 -19.32 0.76 -11.87
C HIS A 34 -19.78 1.73 -10.77
N PRO A 35 -19.52 3.03 -10.91
CA PRO A 35 -20.21 4.04 -10.12
C PRO A 35 -21.70 4.06 -10.50
N SER A 36 -22.60 4.14 -9.52
CA SER A 36 -24.02 4.40 -9.78
C SER A 36 -24.28 5.90 -9.88
N ALA A 37 -25.09 6.34 -10.85
CA ALA A 37 -25.58 7.72 -10.89
C ALA A 37 -26.87 7.92 -10.06
N GLU A 38 -27.48 6.84 -9.54
CA GLU A 38 -28.69 6.90 -8.72
C GLU A 38 -28.48 7.82 -7.48
N GLY A 39 -29.31 8.84 -7.36
CA GLY A 39 -29.29 9.79 -6.24
C GLY A 39 -28.19 10.86 -6.31
N THR A 40 -27.23 10.75 -7.22
CA THR A 40 -26.10 11.69 -7.32
C THR A 40 -26.54 13.09 -7.73
N ALA A 41 -26.00 14.12 -7.08
CA ALA A 41 -26.32 15.54 -7.35
C ALA A 41 -25.28 16.27 -8.23
N GLY A 42 -24.29 15.56 -8.76
CA GLY A 42 -23.19 16.11 -9.56
C GLY A 42 -23.50 16.23 -11.07
N PRO A 43 -22.54 16.76 -11.87
CA PRO A 43 -22.71 16.89 -13.32
C PRO A 43 -22.57 15.56 -14.08
N PHE A 44 -21.98 14.53 -13.48
CA PHE A 44 -21.66 13.25 -14.11
C PHE A 44 -22.80 12.22 -13.95
N THR A 45 -23.88 12.40 -14.72
CA THR A 45 -24.99 11.43 -14.79
C THR A 45 -24.70 10.30 -15.78
N GLU A 46 -25.46 9.20 -15.70
CA GLU A 46 -25.42 8.09 -16.69
C GLU A 46 -25.61 8.56 -18.15
N GLU A 47 -26.37 9.66 -18.38
CA GLU A 47 -26.58 10.23 -19.72
C GLU A 47 -25.38 11.06 -20.23
N VAL A 48 -24.58 11.63 -19.32
CA VAL A 48 -23.42 12.48 -19.64
C VAL A 48 -22.14 11.68 -19.82
N ASP A 49 -21.98 10.65 -18.98
CA ASP A 49 -20.69 9.97 -18.79
C ASP A 49 -20.72 8.49 -19.23
N GLY A 50 -21.90 7.94 -19.51
CA GLY A 50 -22.09 6.62 -20.10
C GLY A 50 -21.84 5.45 -19.16
N ILE A 51 -21.86 4.23 -19.72
CA ILE A 51 -21.56 2.99 -19.01
C ILE A 51 -20.51 2.21 -19.82
N CYS A 52 -19.43 1.80 -19.14
CA CYS A 52 -18.39 0.98 -19.75
C CYS A 52 -18.89 -0.46 -20.01
N ALA A 53 -18.47 -1.05 -21.12
CA ALA A 53 -18.91 -2.37 -21.59
C ALA A 53 -17.70 -3.29 -21.85
N PRO A 54 -16.95 -3.72 -20.81
CA PRO A 54 -15.74 -4.53 -20.99
C PRO A 54 -16.02 -5.89 -21.66
N ASP A 55 -17.22 -6.44 -21.49
CA ASP A 55 -17.67 -7.68 -22.12
C ASP A 55 -17.94 -7.55 -23.62
N TYR A 56 -18.12 -6.32 -24.16
CA TYR A 56 -18.17 -6.06 -25.60
C TYR A 56 -16.89 -6.52 -26.32
N TYR A 57 -15.74 -6.38 -25.63
CA TYR A 57 -14.41 -6.71 -26.16
C TYR A 57 -14.02 -8.19 -25.94
N ASP A 58 -14.90 -8.97 -25.29
CA ASP A 58 -14.79 -10.42 -25.02
C ASP A 58 -15.91 -11.26 -25.68
N PRO A 59 -16.14 -11.17 -27.02
CA PRO A 59 -17.22 -11.91 -27.69
C PRO A 59 -17.09 -13.44 -27.63
N GLU A 60 -15.88 -13.98 -27.54
CA GLU A 60 -15.62 -15.42 -27.33
C GLU A 60 -15.82 -15.86 -25.86
N ARG A 61 -15.95 -14.89 -24.93
CA ARG A 61 -16.22 -15.09 -23.50
C ARG A 61 -15.09 -15.83 -22.78
N TYR A 62 -13.85 -15.35 -22.88
CA TYR A 62 -12.71 -15.82 -22.10
C TYR A 62 -12.87 -15.61 -20.58
N TYR A 63 -13.76 -14.72 -20.17
CA TYR A 63 -14.05 -14.41 -18.76
C TYR A 63 -15.52 -14.67 -18.38
N GLU A 64 -15.83 -14.64 -17.09
CA GLU A 64 -17.19 -14.66 -16.54
C GLU A 64 -17.49 -13.30 -15.90
N TRP A 65 -18.20 -12.44 -16.63
CA TRP A 65 -18.49 -11.06 -16.26
C TRP A 65 -19.71 -10.94 -15.33
N THR A 66 -19.65 -10.04 -14.36
CA THR A 66 -20.81 -9.61 -13.55
C THR A 66 -20.67 -8.12 -13.24
N ASN A 67 -21.53 -7.29 -13.82
CA ASN A 67 -21.60 -5.85 -13.54
C ASN A 67 -22.32 -5.59 -12.21
N VAL A 68 -21.76 -4.69 -11.40
CA VAL A 68 -22.31 -4.20 -10.14
C VAL A 68 -22.15 -2.69 -10.09
N PHE A 69 -23.23 -1.97 -9.78
CA PHE A 69 -23.23 -0.52 -9.63
C PHE A 69 -23.19 -0.16 -8.14
N LEU A 70 -22.32 0.76 -7.75
CA LEU A 70 -22.06 1.14 -6.36
C LEU A 70 -22.47 2.59 -6.09
N LEU A 71 -23.28 2.78 -5.04
CA LEU A 71 -23.54 4.10 -4.44
C LEU A 71 -22.39 4.44 -3.49
N LYS A 72 -21.86 5.67 -3.52
CA LYS A 72 -20.78 6.10 -2.60
C LYS A 72 -21.14 5.88 -1.12
N ALA A 73 -22.41 6.11 -0.78
CA ALA A 73 -22.93 5.92 0.57
C ALA A 73 -22.98 4.46 1.07
N SER A 74 -22.88 3.46 0.19
CA SER A 74 -22.94 2.02 0.56
C SER A 74 -21.79 1.16 0.05
N ALA A 75 -20.98 1.66 -0.88
CA ALA A 75 -19.92 0.92 -1.59
C ALA A 75 -19.05 0.03 -0.69
N THR A 76 -18.49 0.57 0.40
CA THR A 76 -17.68 -0.23 1.36
C THR A 76 -18.47 -1.41 1.94
N VAL A 77 -19.74 -1.21 2.30
CA VAL A 77 -20.60 -2.23 2.92
C VAL A 77 -21.01 -3.29 1.89
N ASP A 78 -21.20 -2.90 0.64
CA ASP A 78 -21.54 -3.82 -0.46
C ASP A 78 -20.33 -4.61 -0.97
N LEU A 79 -19.14 -3.98 -1.04
CA LEU A 79 -17.87 -4.67 -1.31
C LEU A 79 -17.57 -5.75 -0.26
N ILE A 80 -17.82 -5.47 1.02
CA ILE A 80 -17.72 -6.47 2.10
C ILE A 80 -18.65 -7.67 1.83
N LYS A 81 -19.88 -7.46 1.33
CA LYS A 81 -20.80 -8.55 0.96
C LYS A 81 -20.30 -9.32 -0.27
N LEU A 82 -19.80 -8.61 -1.29
CA LEU A 82 -19.32 -9.18 -2.55
C LEU A 82 -18.08 -10.05 -2.33
N VAL A 83 -17.09 -9.56 -1.58
CA VAL A 83 -15.87 -10.32 -1.23
C VAL A 83 -16.20 -11.54 -0.37
N ASN A 84 -16.98 -11.37 0.70
CA ASN A 84 -17.37 -12.49 1.57
C ASN A 84 -18.25 -13.55 0.87
N SER A 85 -18.78 -13.27 -0.33
CA SER A 85 -19.54 -14.25 -1.11
C SER A 85 -18.68 -15.31 -1.81
N GLY A 86 -17.36 -15.08 -1.99
CA GLY A 86 -16.46 -15.99 -2.69
C GLY A 86 -16.76 -16.20 -4.19
N LYS A 87 -17.66 -15.38 -4.77
CA LYS A 87 -18.15 -15.53 -6.15
C LYS A 87 -17.19 -15.04 -7.22
N PHE A 88 -16.22 -14.20 -6.87
CA PHE A 88 -15.35 -13.51 -7.82
C PHE A 88 -13.89 -13.81 -7.53
N ASP A 89 -13.08 -13.76 -8.58
CA ASP A 89 -11.63 -13.97 -8.53
C ASP A 89 -10.85 -12.66 -8.65
N VAL A 90 -11.37 -11.67 -9.38
CA VAL A 90 -10.79 -10.32 -9.57
C VAL A 90 -11.90 -9.26 -9.66
N TYR A 91 -11.59 -8.04 -9.23
CA TYR A 91 -12.45 -6.87 -9.33
C TYR A 91 -11.93 -5.91 -10.42
N LEU A 92 -12.69 -5.75 -11.51
CA LEU A 92 -12.45 -4.71 -12.49
C LEU A 92 -13.04 -3.41 -11.95
N ASN A 93 -12.21 -2.54 -11.39
CA ASN A 93 -12.66 -1.23 -10.91
C ASN A 93 -12.76 -0.23 -12.07
N LEU A 94 -13.96 0.31 -12.27
CA LEU A 94 -14.25 1.43 -13.16
C LEU A 94 -14.90 2.59 -12.38
N CYS A 95 -14.92 2.53 -11.04
CA CYS A 95 -15.29 3.64 -10.16
C CYS A 95 -14.15 4.66 -10.11
N ASP A 96 -14.47 5.89 -10.51
CA ASP A 96 -13.59 7.01 -10.82
C ASP A 96 -13.94 8.30 -10.05
N GLY A 97 -15.00 8.29 -9.24
CA GLY A 97 -15.47 9.44 -8.47
C GLY A 97 -14.40 9.93 -7.47
N ALA A 98 -14.21 11.24 -7.43
CA ALA A 98 -13.24 11.88 -6.56
C ALA A 98 -13.68 11.85 -5.08
N TRP A 99 -12.74 12.10 -4.16
CA TRP A 99 -12.99 12.20 -2.72
C TRP A 99 -14.20 13.08 -2.35
N ASP A 100 -14.36 14.24 -2.97
CA ASP A 100 -15.39 15.26 -2.67
C ASP A 100 -16.68 15.15 -3.49
N GLU A 101 -16.71 14.31 -4.53
CA GLU A 101 -17.91 14.07 -5.34
C GLU A 101 -18.90 13.11 -4.65
N ASP A 102 -20.18 13.13 -5.05
CA ASP A 102 -21.20 12.18 -4.56
C ASP A 102 -21.20 10.85 -5.36
N ARG A 103 -20.05 10.49 -5.96
CA ARG A 103 -19.86 9.35 -6.87
C ARG A 103 -18.83 8.38 -6.30
N ALA A 104 -19.11 7.08 -6.39
CA ALA A 104 -18.21 6.05 -5.85
C ALA A 104 -16.88 6.02 -6.61
N GLY A 105 -15.77 5.83 -5.88
CA GLY A 105 -14.44 5.85 -6.47
C GLY A 105 -13.34 5.60 -5.44
N ARG A 106 -12.78 6.64 -4.83
CA ARG A 106 -11.73 6.50 -3.80
C ARG A 106 -12.11 5.54 -2.66
N ASP A 107 -13.35 5.61 -2.20
CA ASP A 107 -13.96 4.75 -1.20
C ASP A 107 -14.02 3.26 -1.60
N VAL A 108 -14.09 2.98 -2.91
CA VAL A 108 -14.04 1.63 -3.48
C VAL A 108 -12.63 1.07 -3.36
N ILE A 109 -11.59 1.88 -3.63
CA ILE A 109 -10.19 1.47 -3.54
C ILE A 109 -9.75 1.27 -2.08
N GLU A 110 -10.08 2.20 -1.19
CA GLU A 110 -9.80 2.06 0.25
C GLU A 110 -10.43 0.77 0.82
N ALA A 111 -11.63 0.39 0.34
CA ALA A 111 -12.27 -0.86 0.69
C ALA A 111 -11.60 -2.10 0.06
N LEU A 112 -11.26 -2.06 -1.24
CA LEU A 112 -10.60 -3.18 -1.95
C LEU A 112 -9.20 -3.49 -1.39
N GLU A 113 -8.40 -2.46 -1.10
CA GLU A 113 -7.10 -2.61 -0.45
C GLU A 113 -7.23 -3.21 0.95
N ARG A 114 -8.16 -2.69 1.75
CA ARG A 114 -8.43 -3.19 3.10
C ARG A 114 -8.97 -4.62 3.13
N LEU A 115 -9.69 -5.03 2.08
CA LEU A 115 -10.18 -6.39 1.90
C LEU A 115 -9.12 -7.35 1.35
N ASN A 116 -7.95 -6.86 0.92
CA ASN A 116 -6.84 -7.63 0.35
C ASN A 116 -7.32 -8.58 -0.77
N VAL A 117 -7.97 -8.01 -1.78
CA VAL A 117 -8.40 -8.71 -3.01
C VAL A 117 -7.63 -8.18 -4.24
N PRO A 118 -7.50 -8.96 -5.33
CA PRO A 118 -6.96 -8.45 -6.58
C PRO A 118 -7.97 -7.53 -7.27
N TYR A 119 -7.53 -6.30 -7.60
CA TYR A 119 -8.34 -5.32 -8.32
C TYR A 119 -7.50 -4.52 -9.33
N THR A 120 -8.14 -4.04 -10.38
CA THR A 120 -7.55 -3.21 -11.46
C THR A 120 -7.65 -1.72 -11.14
N GLY A 121 -6.97 -0.88 -11.92
CA GLY A 121 -6.92 0.57 -11.68
C GLY A 121 -5.88 0.96 -10.62
N ALA A 122 -5.86 2.24 -10.26
CA ALA A 122 -4.86 2.81 -9.34
C ALA A 122 -5.01 2.33 -7.88
N ASP A 123 -3.95 2.45 -7.09
CA ASP A 123 -3.98 2.29 -5.63
C ASP A 123 -4.27 3.63 -4.92
N GLU A 124 -4.43 3.65 -3.59
CA GLU A 124 -4.78 4.90 -2.87
C GLU A 124 -3.75 6.03 -3.12
N ALA A 125 -2.48 5.67 -3.34
CA ALA A 125 -1.40 6.63 -3.55
C ALA A 125 -1.36 7.20 -4.97
N PHE A 126 -1.81 6.42 -5.97
CA PHE A 126 -1.82 6.81 -7.37
C PHE A 126 -3.20 7.27 -7.89
N TYR A 127 -4.30 7.14 -7.14
CA TYR A 127 -5.66 7.45 -7.61
C TYR A 127 -5.96 8.95 -7.82
N GLU A 128 -5.55 9.82 -6.88
CA GLU A 128 -5.79 11.28 -6.92
C GLU A 128 -4.49 12.11 -6.74
N PRO A 129 -3.43 11.90 -7.55
CA PRO A 129 -2.23 12.72 -7.47
C PRO A 129 -2.54 14.20 -7.75
N SER A 130 -2.03 15.11 -6.93
CA SER A 130 -2.13 16.54 -7.18
C SER A 130 -1.24 16.93 -8.38
N LYS A 131 -1.64 17.94 -9.16
CA LYS A 131 -0.79 18.46 -10.26
C LYS A 131 0.55 18.99 -9.73
N ILE A 132 0.58 19.43 -8.48
CA ILE A 132 1.81 19.87 -7.79
C ILE A 132 2.77 18.70 -7.56
N ASP A 133 2.26 17.55 -7.15
CA ASP A 133 3.07 16.35 -6.89
C ASP A 133 3.47 15.64 -8.18
N MET A 134 2.60 15.65 -9.21
CA MET A 134 2.98 15.30 -10.59
C MET A 134 4.20 16.10 -11.08
N LYS A 135 4.19 17.44 -10.88
CA LYS A 135 5.30 18.32 -11.29
C LYS A 135 6.59 18.09 -10.48
N LYS A 136 6.49 17.85 -9.17
CA LYS A 136 7.64 17.46 -8.35
C LYS A 136 8.24 16.12 -8.81
N ALA A 137 7.38 15.15 -9.11
CA ALA A 137 7.80 13.84 -9.62
C ALA A 137 8.52 13.98 -10.97
N ALA A 138 7.90 14.71 -11.92
CA ALA A 138 8.48 15.03 -13.23
C ALA A 138 9.88 15.65 -13.13
N TYR A 139 10.07 16.63 -12.23
CA TYR A 139 11.37 17.27 -11.99
C TYR A 139 12.48 16.26 -11.62
N PHE A 140 12.20 15.30 -10.73
CA PHE A 140 13.20 14.28 -10.33
C PHE A 140 13.54 13.28 -11.46
N TYR A 141 12.70 13.16 -12.48
CA TYR A 141 12.92 12.32 -13.66
C TYR A 141 13.41 13.11 -14.88
N GLY A 142 13.61 14.43 -14.76
CA GLY A 142 14.03 15.30 -15.86
C GLY A 142 12.93 15.54 -16.92
N ILE A 143 11.67 15.26 -16.59
CA ILE A 143 10.53 15.41 -17.49
C ILE A 143 10.11 16.87 -17.49
N GLN A 144 10.04 17.47 -18.68
CA GLN A 144 9.70 18.87 -18.87
C GLN A 144 8.21 19.11 -18.57
N VAL A 145 7.91 20.13 -17.78
CA VAL A 145 6.55 20.60 -17.45
C VAL A 145 6.47 22.10 -17.72
N PRO A 146 5.28 22.67 -18.03
CA PRO A 146 5.14 24.12 -18.15
C PRO A 146 5.56 24.82 -16.86
N ALA A 147 6.24 25.97 -16.97
CA ALA A 147 6.59 26.79 -15.82
C ALA A 147 5.32 27.23 -15.07
N TRP A 148 5.39 27.30 -13.75
CA TRP A 148 4.20 27.31 -12.91
C TRP A 148 4.41 27.98 -11.55
N VAL A 149 3.32 28.52 -11.00
CA VAL A 149 3.21 29.05 -9.63
C VAL A 149 1.94 28.48 -9.01
N HIS A 150 2.01 28.10 -7.73
CA HIS A 150 0.87 27.58 -6.98
C HIS A 150 0.44 28.60 -5.92
N ILE A 151 -0.69 29.27 -6.19
CA ILE A 151 -1.26 30.31 -5.34
C ILE A 151 -2.14 29.62 -4.28
N LEU A 152 -1.67 29.62 -3.03
CA LEU A 152 -2.41 29.17 -1.85
C LEU A 152 -2.89 30.38 -1.06
N GLY A 153 -4.15 30.38 -0.61
CA GLY A 153 -4.67 31.43 0.26
C GLY A 153 -6.16 31.32 0.52
N SER A 154 -6.64 32.12 1.47
CA SER A 154 -8.08 32.45 1.55
C SER A 154 -8.38 33.61 0.59
N PRO A 155 -9.64 33.81 0.16
CA PRO A 155 -10.03 34.96 -0.65
C PRO A 155 -9.60 36.29 -0.03
N GLY A 156 -8.92 37.14 -0.81
CA GLY A 156 -8.27 38.36 -0.35
C GLY A 156 -6.79 38.21 0.05
N GLN A 157 -6.16 37.05 -0.18
CA GLN A 157 -4.74 36.79 0.09
C GLN A 157 -3.92 36.47 -1.19
N GLU A 158 -4.54 36.50 -2.36
CA GLU A 158 -3.97 36.05 -3.64
C GLU A 158 -2.78 36.90 -4.13
N GLU A 159 -2.66 38.16 -3.66
CA GLU A 159 -1.72 39.15 -4.21
C GLU A 159 -0.25 38.72 -4.16
N ILE A 160 0.16 37.92 -3.17
CA ILE A 160 1.54 37.44 -3.06
C ILE A 160 1.86 36.47 -4.21
N GLY A 161 1.00 35.48 -4.43
CA GLY A 161 1.17 34.53 -5.54
C GLY A 161 0.93 35.16 -6.91
N LEU A 162 0.06 36.18 -7.00
CA LEU A 162 -0.08 36.99 -8.21
C LEU A 162 1.19 37.81 -8.50
N ALA A 163 1.84 38.37 -7.48
CA ALA A 163 3.12 39.08 -7.65
C ALA A 163 4.27 38.15 -8.04
N GLU A 164 4.25 36.88 -7.61
CA GLU A 164 5.18 35.85 -8.11
C GLU A 164 4.91 35.53 -9.60
N VAL A 165 3.65 35.32 -10.00
CA VAL A 165 3.29 35.09 -11.43
C VAL A 165 3.66 36.30 -12.31
N LEU A 166 3.40 37.51 -11.84
CA LEU A 166 3.59 38.77 -12.60
C LEU A 166 5.01 39.34 -12.49
N ALA A 167 5.94 38.64 -11.82
CA ALA A 167 7.35 39.01 -11.80
C ALA A 167 7.95 38.90 -13.22
N PRO A 168 9.06 39.62 -13.52
CA PRO A 168 9.79 39.40 -14.76
C PRO A 168 10.29 37.95 -14.88
N PRO A 169 10.29 37.32 -16.08
CA PRO A 169 10.76 35.94 -16.24
C PRO A 169 12.20 35.72 -15.77
N GLU A 170 13.09 36.71 -15.88
CA GLU A 170 14.44 36.66 -15.33
C GLU A 170 14.53 36.64 -13.79
N GLN A 171 13.39 36.80 -13.11
CA GLN A 171 13.20 36.67 -11.66
C GLN A 171 12.29 35.48 -11.29
N GLY A 172 11.82 34.69 -12.28
CA GLY A 172 11.02 33.47 -12.07
C GLY A 172 9.50 33.63 -12.26
N GLY A 173 9.02 34.78 -12.73
CA GLY A 173 7.61 34.94 -13.12
C GLY A 173 7.28 34.31 -14.47
N LEU A 174 6.00 34.34 -14.87
CA LEU A 174 5.46 33.55 -15.99
C LEU A 174 5.07 34.41 -17.21
N SER A 175 5.23 33.85 -18.39
CA SER A 175 4.96 34.51 -19.69
C SER A 175 3.53 34.25 -20.18
N PHE A 176 2.77 35.30 -20.48
CA PHE A 176 1.44 35.14 -21.11
C PHE A 176 1.56 34.59 -22.55
N PRO A 177 0.61 33.76 -23.02
CA PRO A 177 -0.62 33.33 -22.35
C PRO A 177 -0.38 32.33 -21.20
N LEU A 178 -1.22 32.42 -20.17
CA LEU A 178 -1.20 31.52 -19.02
C LEU A 178 -2.47 30.65 -19.00
N ILE A 179 -2.46 29.57 -18.23
CA ILE A 179 -3.64 28.76 -17.93
C ILE A 179 -3.75 28.53 -16.42
N VAL A 180 -4.93 28.85 -15.87
CA VAL A 180 -5.26 28.71 -14.45
C VAL A 180 -6.05 27.42 -14.27
N LYS A 181 -5.61 26.56 -13.35
CA LYS A 181 -6.12 25.19 -13.16
C LYS A 181 -6.43 24.92 -11.69
N HIS A 182 -7.33 23.97 -11.47
CA HIS A 182 -7.53 23.35 -10.16
C HIS A 182 -6.24 22.63 -9.70
N PRO A 183 -5.81 22.73 -8.43
CA PRO A 183 -4.59 22.05 -7.96
C PRO A 183 -4.62 20.51 -8.03
N SER A 184 -5.81 19.90 -7.91
CA SER A 184 -6.00 18.44 -7.95
C SER A 184 -6.16 17.87 -9.37
N GLY A 185 -6.01 16.56 -9.53
CA GLY A 185 -5.89 15.89 -10.84
C GLY A 185 -7.19 15.64 -11.65
N TYR A 186 -8.37 15.67 -11.04
CA TYR A 186 -9.59 15.02 -11.57
C TYR A 186 -10.58 15.93 -12.33
N GLY A 187 -11.54 15.29 -13.01
CA GLY A 187 -12.81 15.84 -13.52
C GLY A 187 -12.77 16.97 -14.57
N SER A 188 -11.62 17.60 -14.83
CA SER A 188 -11.56 18.93 -15.46
C SER A 188 -12.38 20.00 -14.70
N VAL A 189 -12.50 19.84 -13.38
CA VAL A 189 -13.23 20.76 -12.51
C VAL A 189 -12.72 22.20 -12.66
N GLY A 190 -13.62 23.15 -12.88
CA GLY A 190 -13.31 24.56 -13.12
C GLY A 190 -12.67 24.89 -14.49
N MET A 191 -12.38 23.91 -15.35
CA MET A 191 -11.72 24.12 -16.64
C MET A 191 -12.71 24.54 -17.73
N THR A 192 -13.05 25.82 -17.79
CA THR A 192 -13.77 26.44 -18.92
C THR A 192 -12.79 27.11 -19.90
N LYS A 193 -13.29 27.71 -20.99
CA LYS A 193 -12.44 28.52 -21.91
C LYS A 193 -11.73 29.68 -21.22
N GLN A 194 -12.36 30.26 -20.18
CA GLN A 194 -11.81 31.37 -19.38
C GLN A 194 -10.61 30.95 -18.51
N ALA A 195 -10.37 29.65 -18.32
CA ALA A 195 -9.16 29.15 -17.67
C ALA A 195 -7.87 29.60 -18.38
N LYS A 196 -7.91 29.80 -19.70
CA LYS A 196 -6.80 30.37 -20.48
C LYS A 196 -6.87 31.89 -20.47
N VAL A 197 -5.85 32.53 -19.91
CA VAL A 197 -5.79 33.97 -19.68
C VAL A 197 -4.64 34.61 -20.49
N THR A 198 -4.89 35.81 -21.01
CA THR A 198 -3.98 36.51 -21.96
C THR A 198 -3.41 37.83 -21.42
N ASN A 199 -3.82 38.22 -20.22
CA ASN A 199 -3.42 39.46 -19.55
C ASN A 199 -3.70 39.39 -18.04
N GLU A 200 -3.15 40.36 -17.30
CA GLU A 200 -3.27 40.46 -15.84
C GLU A 200 -4.72 40.57 -15.34
N GLU A 201 -5.61 41.28 -16.05
CA GLU A 201 -7.01 41.43 -15.62
C GLU A 201 -7.73 40.06 -15.62
N GLN A 202 -7.58 39.30 -16.71
CA GLN A 202 -8.11 37.93 -16.82
C GLN A 202 -7.48 36.99 -15.80
N LEU A 203 -6.16 37.07 -15.58
CA LEU A 203 -5.45 36.29 -14.56
C LEU A 203 -6.04 36.54 -13.16
N ARG A 204 -6.17 37.80 -12.75
CA ARG A 204 -6.70 38.18 -11.42
C ARG A 204 -8.14 37.70 -11.22
N GLN A 205 -8.99 37.83 -12.24
CA GLN A 205 -10.37 37.33 -12.21
C GLN A 205 -10.41 35.81 -12.04
N GLN A 206 -9.64 35.07 -12.85
CA GLN A 206 -9.68 33.61 -12.86
C GLN A 206 -9.01 32.99 -11.62
N VAL A 207 -7.91 33.57 -11.13
CA VAL A 207 -7.26 33.17 -9.87
C VAL A 207 -8.19 33.37 -8.68
N SER A 208 -8.87 34.52 -8.58
CA SER A 208 -9.79 34.76 -7.46
C SER A 208 -11.03 33.84 -7.52
N PHE A 209 -11.49 33.44 -8.72
CA PHE A 209 -12.48 32.36 -8.87
C PHE A 209 -11.97 31.03 -8.30
N PHE A 210 -10.80 30.55 -8.75
CA PHE A 210 -10.25 29.26 -8.29
C PHE A 210 -9.93 29.27 -6.78
N VAL A 211 -9.37 30.35 -6.24
CA VAL A 211 -9.09 30.48 -4.79
C VAL A 211 -10.37 30.53 -3.97
N LYS A 212 -11.43 31.19 -4.44
CA LYS A 212 -12.72 31.24 -3.75
C LYS A 212 -13.44 29.89 -3.73
N GLU A 213 -13.45 29.18 -4.85
CA GLU A 213 -14.22 27.94 -4.98
C GLU A 213 -13.46 26.71 -4.43
N TYR A 214 -12.12 26.70 -4.55
CA TYR A 214 -11.28 25.52 -4.26
C TYR A 214 -10.12 25.77 -3.30
N GLY A 215 -9.95 26.98 -2.76
CA GLY A 215 -8.89 27.31 -1.79
C GLY A 215 -7.47 27.45 -2.36
N GLY A 216 -7.32 27.36 -3.68
CA GLY A 216 -6.03 27.52 -4.35
C GLY A 216 -6.13 27.52 -5.87
N ALA A 217 -5.11 28.04 -6.55
CA ALA A 217 -5.01 28.08 -8.00
C ALA A 217 -3.61 27.67 -8.45
N LEU A 218 -3.51 26.75 -9.40
CA LEU A 218 -2.28 26.46 -10.13
C LEU A 218 -2.26 27.30 -11.40
N VAL A 219 -1.29 28.21 -11.53
CA VAL A 219 -1.08 29.01 -12.75
C VAL A 219 0.11 28.42 -13.50
N GLU A 220 -0.05 28.22 -14.81
CA GLU A 220 1.01 27.69 -15.70
C GLU A 220 1.17 28.55 -16.96
N GLU A 221 2.34 28.52 -17.58
CA GLU A 221 2.51 28.97 -18.96
C GLU A 221 1.73 28.09 -19.93
N PHE A 222 0.99 28.69 -20.86
CA PHE A 222 0.23 27.95 -21.87
C PHE A 222 1.13 27.62 -23.08
N ILE A 223 1.57 26.36 -23.15
CA ILE A 223 2.39 25.85 -24.26
C ILE A 223 1.58 25.90 -25.57
N ALA A 224 1.99 26.77 -26.49
CA ALA A 224 1.38 26.92 -27.81
C ALA A 224 1.83 25.78 -28.73
N GLY A 225 0.88 25.04 -29.29
CA GLY A 225 1.19 23.91 -30.18
C GLY A 225 0.17 22.78 -30.11
N ARG A 226 0.66 21.56 -30.34
CA ARG A 226 -0.15 20.35 -30.56
C ARG A 226 -0.36 19.61 -29.25
N GLU A 227 -1.57 19.12 -28.99
CA GLU A 227 -1.86 18.36 -27.77
C GLU A 227 -1.93 16.85 -28.05
N PHE A 228 -1.25 16.06 -27.22
CA PHE A 228 -1.13 14.61 -27.36
C PHE A 228 -1.57 13.88 -26.10
N THR A 229 -1.98 12.64 -26.30
CA THR A 229 -2.49 11.75 -25.27
C THR A 229 -1.86 10.37 -25.45
N VAL A 230 -1.32 9.79 -24.38
CA VAL A 230 -0.64 8.49 -24.38
C VAL A 230 -1.19 7.63 -23.24
N LEU A 231 -1.70 6.44 -23.57
CA LEU A 231 -2.07 5.44 -22.58
C LEU A 231 -0.82 4.66 -22.16
N VAL A 232 -0.61 4.52 -20.85
CA VAL A 232 0.43 3.67 -20.26
C VAL A 232 -0.26 2.57 -19.45
N VAL A 233 0.22 1.34 -19.58
CA VAL A 233 -0.30 0.15 -18.92
C VAL A 233 0.87 -0.59 -18.29
N GLU A 234 0.74 -1.06 -17.05
CA GLU A 234 1.76 -1.98 -16.51
C GLU A 234 1.43 -3.41 -16.94
N GLU A 235 2.38 -4.06 -17.59
CA GLU A 235 2.27 -5.44 -18.08
C GLU A 235 3.16 -6.37 -17.25
N PRO A 236 2.72 -7.60 -16.92
CA PRO A 236 3.55 -8.60 -16.25
C PRO A 236 4.49 -9.27 -17.26
N PRO A 237 5.53 -10.00 -16.80
CA PRO A 237 6.35 -10.81 -17.69
C PRO A 237 5.55 -11.96 -18.30
N GLU A 238 5.95 -12.41 -19.50
CA GLU A 238 5.36 -13.59 -20.17
C GLU A 238 5.37 -14.85 -19.28
N GLU A 239 6.41 -15.01 -18.44
CA GLU A 239 6.53 -16.07 -17.45
C GLU A 239 6.49 -15.51 -16.00
N VAL A 240 5.37 -15.70 -15.30
CA VAL A 240 5.22 -15.37 -13.88
C VAL A 240 5.63 -16.56 -13.00
N GLY A 241 6.79 -16.48 -12.34
CA GLY A 241 7.27 -17.51 -11.42
C GLY A 241 6.61 -17.52 -10.02
N ASP A 242 6.95 -18.52 -9.20
CA ASP A 242 6.38 -18.78 -7.85
C ASP A 242 6.61 -17.67 -6.79
N ASP A 243 7.37 -16.64 -7.13
CA ASP A 243 7.77 -15.53 -6.26
C ASP A 243 7.76 -14.24 -7.11
N PRO A 244 6.56 -13.71 -7.41
CA PRO A 244 6.40 -12.49 -8.20
C PRO A 244 6.83 -11.26 -7.40
N LYS A 245 7.36 -10.26 -8.10
CA LYS A 245 7.78 -8.98 -7.54
C LYS A 245 7.11 -7.85 -8.31
N LEU A 246 6.85 -6.74 -7.62
CA LEU A 246 6.35 -5.51 -8.26
C LEU A 246 7.32 -4.94 -9.31
N SER A 247 8.62 -5.28 -9.21
CA SER A 247 9.65 -4.94 -10.21
C SER A 247 9.52 -5.69 -11.54
N ASP A 248 8.69 -6.73 -11.60
CA ASP A 248 8.49 -7.52 -12.81
C ASP A 248 7.40 -6.89 -13.70
N LEU A 249 6.59 -5.99 -13.13
CA LEU A 249 5.60 -5.18 -13.85
C LEU A 249 6.32 -4.04 -14.59
N VAL A 250 6.12 -3.93 -15.90
CA VAL A 250 6.79 -2.94 -16.75
C VAL A 250 5.80 -1.98 -17.42
N PRO A 251 6.04 -0.66 -17.42
CA PRO A 251 5.15 0.30 -18.05
C PRO A 251 5.32 0.29 -19.58
N VAL A 252 4.30 -0.20 -20.28
CA VAL A 252 4.19 -0.18 -21.74
C VAL A 252 3.36 1.04 -22.14
N ALA A 253 3.94 1.92 -22.97
CA ALA A 253 3.27 3.11 -23.50
C ALA A 253 2.80 2.85 -24.94
N TYR A 254 1.49 2.94 -25.13
CA TYR A 254 0.82 2.62 -26.39
C TYR A 254 0.96 3.76 -27.41
N THR A 255 0.38 3.61 -28.61
CA THR A 255 0.46 4.59 -29.70
C THR A 255 -0.04 5.98 -29.27
N PRO A 256 0.81 7.02 -29.30
CA PRO A 256 0.38 8.38 -28.99
C PRO A 256 -0.65 8.91 -29.99
N VAL A 257 -1.67 9.61 -29.48
CA VAL A 257 -2.76 10.18 -30.26
C VAL A 257 -2.79 11.69 -30.08
N GLU A 258 -2.89 12.41 -31.19
CA GLU A 258 -3.07 13.86 -31.24
C GLU A 258 -4.55 14.22 -31.10
N CYS A 259 -4.81 15.20 -30.25
CA CYS A 259 -6.09 15.89 -30.13
C CYS A 259 -6.16 17.00 -31.19
N VAL A 260 -7.01 16.81 -32.20
CA VAL A 260 -7.23 17.77 -33.28
C VAL A 260 -8.40 18.68 -32.91
N PHE A 261 -8.11 19.95 -32.67
CA PHE A 261 -9.08 20.95 -32.23
C PHE A 261 -9.87 21.57 -33.40
N GLY A 262 -11.17 21.80 -33.19
CA GLY A 262 -12.03 22.53 -34.10
C GLY A 262 -11.76 24.05 -34.16
N PRO A 263 -12.33 24.78 -35.14
CA PRO A 263 -12.05 26.20 -35.33
C PRO A 263 -12.44 27.06 -34.12
N GLY A 264 -11.44 27.63 -33.44
CA GLY A 264 -11.62 28.47 -32.26
C GLY A 264 -11.31 27.77 -30.92
N GLU A 265 -10.98 26.47 -30.95
CA GLU A 265 -10.45 25.74 -29.80
C GLU A 265 -8.94 25.53 -29.93
N ASP A 266 -8.20 25.51 -28.81
CA ASP A 266 -6.79 25.10 -28.79
C ASP A 266 -6.34 24.33 -27.53
N PHE A 267 -7.27 23.95 -26.64
CA PHE A 267 -7.06 23.05 -25.50
C PHE A 267 -8.36 22.36 -25.05
N LYS A 268 -8.25 21.22 -24.33
CA LYS A 268 -9.42 20.49 -23.82
C LYS A 268 -10.01 21.16 -22.56
N HIS A 269 -11.16 21.84 -22.69
CA HIS A 269 -11.99 22.31 -21.57
C HIS A 269 -13.17 21.36 -21.29
N PHE A 270 -13.94 21.57 -20.21
CA PHE A 270 -15.03 20.69 -19.77
C PHE A 270 -16.07 20.46 -20.86
N ASP A 271 -16.62 21.53 -21.45
CA ASP A 271 -17.68 21.43 -22.45
C ASP A 271 -17.20 20.67 -23.70
N LEU A 272 -15.96 20.88 -24.15
CA LEU A 272 -15.37 20.15 -25.28
C LEU A 272 -15.12 18.65 -24.97
N LYS A 273 -15.03 18.26 -23.70
CA LYS A 273 -14.92 16.84 -23.28
C LYS A 273 -16.29 16.16 -23.19
N PHE A 274 -17.31 16.84 -22.66
CA PHE A 274 -18.57 16.21 -22.21
C PHE A 274 -19.84 16.69 -22.94
N VAL A 275 -19.78 17.75 -23.75
CA VAL A 275 -20.96 18.36 -24.41
C VAL A 275 -20.73 18.52 -25.92
N ASP A 276 -19.69 19.24 -26.29
CA ASP A 276 -19.34 19.64 -27.67
C ASP A 276 -18.26 18.72 -28.28
N TYR A 277 -18.17 17.46 -27.84
CA TYR A 277 -17.09 16.52 -28.22
C TYR A 277 -16.92 16.32 -29.73
N ALA A 278 -17.97 16.56 -30.53
CA ALA A 278 -17.92 16.53 -31.99
C ALA A 278 -17.01 17.62 -32.62
N ASN A 279 -16.62 18.65 -31.85
CA ASN A 279 -15.63 19.67 -32.24
C ASN A 279 -14.16 19.23 -31.95
N MET A 280 -13.95 18.00 -31.50
CA MET A 280 -12.65 17.40 -31.21
C MET A 280 -12.46 16.12 -32.03
N GLY A 281 -11.30 15.98 -32.68
CA GLY A 281 -10.93 14.80 -33.44
C GLY A 281 -9.69 14.10 -32.87
N TRP A 282 -9.52 12.82 -33.19
CA TRP A 282 -8.35 12.04 -32.79
C TRP A 282 -7.59 11.57 -34.03
N GLN A 283 -6.26 11.68 -34.03
CA GLN A 283 -5.41 11.02 -35.04
C GLN A 283 -4.16 10.39 -34.41
N PRO A 284 -3.66 9.24 -34.90
CA PRO A 284 -2.38 8.70 -34.46
C PRO A 284 -1.23 9.69 -34.74
N CYS A 285 -0.24 9.73 -33.86
CA CYS A 285 1.01 10.45 -34.13
C CYS A 285 1.74 9.78 -35.30
N LYS A 286 1.88 10.52 -36.41
CA LYS A 286 2.46 10.03 -37.68
C LYS A 286 3.98 10.15 -37.76
N ASP A 287 4.58 10.84 -36.79
CA ASP A 287 6.03 11.05 -36.67
C ASP A 287 6.60 10.02 -35.68
N PRO A 288 7.44 9.06 -36.13
CA PRO A 288 7.98 8.03 -35.25
C PRO A 288 8.91 8.57 -34.15
N GLU A 289 9.66 9.65 -34.42
CA GLU A 289 10.60 10.22 -33.45
C GLU A 289 9.84 10.95 -32.34
N LEU A 290 8.85 11.76 -32.71
CA LEU A 290 7.95 12.38 -31.74
C LEU A 290 7.12 11.34 -30.99
N ALA A 291 6.67 10.27 -31.64
CA ALA A 291 5.92 9.19 -30.99
C ALA A 291 6.76 8.47 -29.92
N GLU A 292 8.02 8.13 -30.17
CA GLU A 292 8.87 7.51 -29.15
C GLU A 292 9.30 8.51 -28.06
N ARG A 293 9.49 9.80 -28.36
CA ARG A 293 9.68 10.85 -27.33
C ARG A 293 8.47 10.95 -26.39
N LEU A 294 7.25 10.95 -26.95
CA LEU A 294 6.00 10.95 -26.18
C LEU A 294 5.83 9.68 -25.34
N LYS A 295 6.12 8.50 -25.89
CA LYS A 295 6.08 7.22 -25.15
C LYS A 295 7.13 7.16 -24.03
N ALA A 296 8.34 7.67 -24.26
CA ALA A 296 9.38 7.73 -23.24
C ALA A 296 8.91 8.60 -22.07
N ALA A 297 8.53 9.85 -22.34
CA ALA A 297 8.00 10.76 -21.33
C ALA A 297 6.78 10.17 -20.59
N ALA A 298 5.92 9.39 -21.27
CA ALA A 298 4.78 8.73 -20.63
C ALA A 298 5.20 7.60 -19.66
N ARG A 299 6.15 6.74 -20.05
CA ARG A 299 6.72 5.70 -19.17
C ARG A 299 7.44 6.33 -17.97
N ASP A 300 8.23 7.36 -18.22
CA ASP A 300 9.00 8.04 -17.18
C ASP A 300 8.05 8.78 -16.21
N THR A 301 7.00 9.44 -16.71
CA THR A 301 5.94 10.04 -15.88
C THR A 301 5.27 8.97 -15.01
N TYR A 302 4.90 7.84 -15.60
CA TYR A 302 4.24 6.74 -14.87
C TYR A 302 5.12 6.23 -13.73
N LEU A 303 6.43 6.02 -13.97
CA LEU A 303 7.38 5.64 -12.92
C LEU A 303 7.56 6.76 -11.87
N ALA A 304 7.60 8.02 -12.29
CA ALA A 304 7.73 9.17 -11.41
C ALA A 304 6.55 9.31 -10.45
N THR A 305 5.31 9.17 -10.93
CA THR A 305 4.09 9.22 -10.13
C THR A 305 3.77 7.91 -9.42
N ARG A 306 4.62 6.87 -9.56
CA ARG A 306 4.42 5.51 -9.01
C ARG A 306 3.11 4.87 -9.50
N GLY A 307 2.90 4.91 -10.81
CA GLY A 307 1.73 4.39 -11.48
C GLY A 307 1.42 2.93 -11.14
N VAL A 308 0.12 2.63 -11.09
CA VAL A 308 -0.43 1.30 -10.81
C VAL A 308 -1.53 0.98 -11.82
N SER A 309 -1.53 -0.24 -12.36
CA SER A 309 -2.40 -0.77 -13.40
C SER A 309 -2.34 -0.05 -14.75
N TYR A 310 -2.82 1.19 -14.86
CA TYR A 310 -2.79 1.99 -16.09
C TYR A 310 -2.96 3.48 -15.78
N GLY A 311 -2.65 4.34 -16.75
CA GLY A 311 -2.89 5.78 -16.65
C GLY A 311 -2.65 6.48 -17.98
N ARG A 312 -3.43 7.54 -18.26
CA ARG A 312 -3.36 8.31 -19.50
C ARG A 312 -2.60 9.61 -19.25
N CYS A 313 -1.42 9.73 -19.85
CA CYS A 313 -0.63 10.96 -19.83
C CYS A 313 -1.11 11.91 -20.93
N ASP A 314 -1.38 13.16 -20.60
CA ASP A 314 -1.64 14.25 -21.55
C ASP A 314 -0.42 15.20 -21.63
N PHE A 315 -0.04 15.56 -22.85
CA PHE A 315 1.15 16.34 -23.20
C PHE A 315 0.82 17.48 -24.17
N ARG A 316 1.64 18.53 -24.20
CA ARG A 316 1.68 19.48 -25.32
C ARG A 316 3.07 19.53 -25.93
N VAL A 317 3.09 19.61 -27.25
CA VAL A 317 4.30 19.70 -28.06
C VAL A 317 4.35 21.09 -28.66
N ASP A 318 5.36 21.84 -28.25
CA ASP A 318 5.57 23.21 -28.71
C ASP A 318 5.88 23.21 -30.22
N THR A 319 5.21 24.09 -30.98
CA THR A 319 5.33 24.09 -32.45
C THR A 319 6.52 24.87 -33.01
N GLU A 320 7.24 25.64 -32.19
CA GLU A 320 8.44 26.38 -32.62
C GLU A 320 9.73 25.65 -32.24
N THR A 321 9.77 25.06 -31.04
CA THR A 321 10.93 24.32 -30.50
C THR A 321 10.85 22.81 -30.76
N GLY A 322 9.64 22.25 -30.82
CA GLY A 322 9.44 20.79 -30.84
C GLY A 322 9.60 20.10 -29.49
N ASP A 323 9.65 20.85 -28.38
CA ASP A 323 9.76 20.33 -27.01
C ASP A 323 8.46 19.66 -26.52
N VAL A 324 8.59 18.70 -25.60
CA VAL A 324 7.48 17.86 -25.10
C VAL A 324 7.21 18.18 -23.62
N TYR A 325 6.12 18.91 -23.37
CA TYR A 325 5.71 19.32 -22.04
C TYR A 325 4.61 18.40 -21.49
N PHE A 326 4.88 17.77 -20.35
CA PHE A 326 3.90 16.99 -19.59
C PHE A 326 2.89 17.90 -18.88
N LEU A 327 1.59 17.62 -19.03
CA LEU A 327 0.51 18.38 -18.38
C LEU A 327 0.01 17.68 -17.11
N GLU A 328 -0.52 16.47 -17.27
CA GLU A 328 -1.11 15.66 -16.21
C GLU A 328 -1.20 14.19 -16.62
N ILE A 329 -1.23 13.29 -15.64
CA ILE A 329 -1.59 11.88 -15.84
C ILE A 329 -2.95 11.65 -15.19
N ASN A 330 -3.91 11.10 -15.92
CA ASN A 330 -5.17 10.62 -15.35
C ASN A 330 -5.09 9.10 -15.10
N PRO A 331 -5.05 8.65 -13.83
CA PRO A 331 -5.08 7.23 -13.46
C PRO A 331 -6.42 6.56 -13.82
N ASN A 332 -7.51 7.32 -13.69
CA ASN A 332 -8.88 6.88 -13.87
C ASN A 332 -9.42 7.41 -15.21
N CYS A 333 -8.66 7.17 -16.28
CA CYS A 333 -9.08 7.59 -17.60
C CYS A 333 -10.22 6.71 -18.11
N GLY A 334 -11.31 7.33 -18.55
CA GLY A 334 -12.41 6.67 -19.25
C GLY A 334 -11.91 5.77 -20.38
N VAL A 335 -12.25 4.49 -20.31
CA VAL A 335 -11.74 3.39 -21.14
C VAL A 335 -12.69 2.19 -21.04
N LEU A 336 -12.72 1.32 -22.05
CA LEU A 336 -13.67 0.19 -22.18
C LEU A 336 -15.12 0.61 -22.42
N TYR A 337 -15.34 1.81 -22.96
CA TYR A 337 -16.64 2.23 -23.47
C TYR A 337 -17.02 1.45 -24.74
N PRO A 338 -18.32 1.27 -25.04
CA PRO A 338 -18.75 0.80 -26.36
C PRO A 338 -18.35 1.82 -27.45
N PRO A 339 -18.19 1.41 -28.73
CA PRO A 339 -17.60 2.26 -29.77
C PRO A 339 -18.30 3.62 -30.00
N GLU A 340 -19.60 3.70 -29.75
CA GLU A 340 -20.41 4.93 -29.80
C GLU A 340 -20.09 5.96 -28.70
N LEU A 341 -19.40 5.55 -27.64
CA LEU A 341 -18.97 6.37 -26.50
C LEU A 341 -17.43 6.39 -26.34
N ALA A 342 -16.69 5.88 -27.34
CA ALA A 342 -15.25 5.63 -27.24
C ALA A 342 -14.43 6.90 -26.93
N GLY A 343 -13.74 6.90 -25.78
CA GLY A 343 -12.85 7.97 -25.36
C GLY A 343 -11.49 7.96 -26.08
N SER A 344 -10.59 8.85 -25.66
CA SER A 344 -9.21 8.89 -26.18
C SER A 344 -8.43 7.61 -25.89
N ALA A 345 -8.64 6.97 -24.73
CA ALA A 345 -8.03 5.69 -24.41
C ALA A 345 -8.56 4.56 -25.31
N ASP A 346 -9.87 4.49 -25.52
CA ASP A 346 -10.48 3.53 -26.46
C ASP A 346 -9.99 3.74 -27.89
N PHE A 347 -9.88 4.99 -28.34
CA PHE A 347 -9.33 5.29 -29.67
C PHE A 347 -7.89 4.78 -29.80
N ILE A 348 -7.02 4.99 -28.80
CA ILE A 348 -5.65 4.43 -28.77
C ILE A 348 -5.68 2.90 -28.93
N LEU A 349 -6.59 2.23 -28.21
CA LEU A 349 -6.79 0.77 -28.24
C LEU A 349 -7.35 0.23 -29.57
N THR A 350 -7.76 1.08 -30.53
CA THR A 350 -8.12 0.65 -31.90
C THR A 350 -6.95 0.66 -32.89
N LEU A 351 -5.82 1.29 -32.56
CA LEU A 351 -4.77 1.62 -33.53
C LEU A 351 -3.76 0.50 -33.78
N ASP A 352 -3.52 -0.35 -32.78
CA ASP A 352 -2.55 -1.44 -32.83
C ASP A 352 -3.28 -2.79 -32.65
N ARG A 353 -2.86 -3.79 -33.42
CA ARG A 353 -3.40 -5.16 -33.30
C ARG A 353 -2.89 -5.86 -32.05
N ASN A 354 -1.72 -5.47 -31.55
CA ASN A 354 -1.14 -6.06 -30.34
C ASN A 354 -1.68 -5.34 -29.11
N HIS A 355 -1.54 -4.01 -29.04
CA HIS A 355 -1.99 -3.18 -27.91
C HIS A 355 -3.48 -2.77 -28.02
N ASN A 356 -4.36 -3.76 -28.20
CA ASN A 356 -5.81 -3.56 -28.36
C ASN A 356 -6.61 -3.72 -27.05
N HIS A 357 -7.92 -3.42 -27.05
CA HIS A 357 -8.83 -3.56 -25.89
C HIS A 357 -8.73 -4.91 -25.14
N ARG A 358 -8.59 -6.03 -25.85
CA ARG A 358 -8.48 -7.37 -25.25
C ARG A 358 -7.13 -7.60 -24.59
N HIS A 359 -6.06 -7.10 -25.21
CA HIS A 359 -4.72 -7.11 -24.60
C HIS A 359 -4.70 -6.24 -23.35
N PHE A 360 -5.28 -5.03 -23.41
CA PHE A 360 -5.45 -4.15 -22.25
C PHE A 360 -6.22 -4.84 -21.11
N ILE A 361 -7.37 -5.46 -21.38
CA ILE A 361 -8.14 -6.24 -20.39
C ILE A 361 -7.27 -7.36 -19.78
N ALA A 362 -6.58 -8.15 -20.61
CA ALA A 362 -5.73 -9.23 -20.14
C ALA A 362 -4.57 -8.72 -19.27
N ALA A 363 -3.91 -7.64 -19.68
CA ALA A 363 -2.81 -7.00 -18.97
C ALA A 363 -3.25 -6.48 -17.60
N ILE A 364 -4.30 -5.63 -17.52
CA ILE A 364 -4.72 -5.06 -16.24
C ILE A 364 -5.19 -6.12 -15.24
N LEU A 365 -5.84 -7.19 -15.70
CA LEU A 365 -6.26 -8.32 -14.87
C LEU A 365 -5.07 -9.17 -14.40
N ALA A 366 -4.12 -9.45 -15.28
CA ALA A 366 -2.91 -10.21 -14.94
C ALA A 366 -2.03 -9.42 -13.95
N SER A 367 -1.84 -8.12 -14.19
CA SER A 367 -1.15 -7.21 -13.28
C SER A 367 -1.88 -7.10 -11.93
N ALA A 368 -3.22 -7.03 -11.90
CA ALA A 368 -3.99 -7.04 -10.65
C ALA A 368 -3.75 -8.30 -9.80
N VAL A 369 -3.72 -9.48 -10.41
CA VAL A 369 -3.42 -10.74 -9.71
C VAL A 369 -1.94 -10.83 -9.32
N HIS A 370 -1.02 -10.33 -10.15
CA HIS A 370 0.41 -10.25 -9.83
C HIS A 370 0.68 -9.34 -8.64
N ARG A 371 0.11 -8.12 -8.61
CA ARG A 371 0.15 -7.19 -7.47
C ARG A 371 -0.41 -7.84 -6.21
N HIS A 372 -1.54 -8.54 -6.31
CA HIS A 372 -2.14 -9.25 -5.17
C HIS A 372 -1.24 -10.36 -4.65
N ARG A 373 -0.68 -11.20 -5.53
CA ARG A 373 0.31 -12.23 -5.18
C ARG A 373 1.55 -11.63 -4.51
N CYS A 374 2.04 -10.48 -4.98
CA CYS A 374 3.12 -9.71 -4.34
C CYS A 374 2.75 -9.21 -2.93
N LYS A 375 1.49 -8.82 -2.70
CA LYS A 375 0.97 -8.40 -1.39
C LYS A 375 0.76 -9.59 -0.43
N GLN A 376 0.68 -10.84 -0.90
CA GLN A 376 0.36 -11.98 -0.03
C GLN A 376 1.55 -12.39 0.86
N PRO A 377 1.36 -12.47 2.20
CA PRO A 377 2.45 -12.77 3.12
C PRO A 377 3.00 -14.19 2.92
N ALA A 378 4.32 -14.30 2.77
CA ALA A 378 5.00 -15.60 2.84
C ALA A 378 5.00 -16.18 4.27
N VAL A 379 4.87 -15.31 5.29
CA VAL A 379 5.02 -15.63 6.72
C VAL A 379 3.99 -14.92 7.58
N ALA A 380 3.61 -15.50 8.73
CA ALA A 380 2.70 -14.85 9.69
C ALA A 380 3.18 -15.00 11.16
N PRO A 381 2.87 -14.03 12.05
CA PRO A 381 3.08 -14.18 13.49
C PRO A 381 2.25 -15.32 14.08
N ALA A 382 2.89 -16.17 14.90
CA ALA A 382 2.26 -17.31 15.57
C ALA A 382 2.88 -17.57 16.95
N PHE A 383 2.12 -18.23 17.84
CA PHE A 383 2.62 -18.71 19.14
C PHE A 383 3.40 -20.02 18.99
N ILE A 384 4.67 -19.89 18.64
CA ILE A 384 5.61 -21.01 18.48
C ILE A 384 5.95 -21.67 19.83
N SER A 385 6.04 -23.01 19.84
CA SER A 385 6.39 -23.77 21.05
C SER A 385 7.88 -24.09 21.07
N VAL A 386 8.61 -23.49 22.00
CA VAL A 386 10.03 -23.76 22.25
C VAL A 386 10.15 -25.04 23.08
N ARG A 387 9.89 -26.19 22.45
CA ARG A 387 10.22 -27.50 23.03
C ARG A 387 11.73 -27.71 22.88
N PRO A 388 12.47 -28.13 23.93
CA PRO A 388 13.81 -28.64 23.72
C PRO A 388 13.73 -29.85 22.79
N ALA A 389 14.56 -29.87 21.75
CA ALA A 389 14.62 -31.01 20.85
C ALA A 389 14.99 -32.28 21.64
N GLN A 390 14.18 -33.34 21.52
CA GLN A 390 14.65 -34.66 21.93
C GLN A 390 15.79 -35.05 20.99
N PRO A 391 16.91 -35.59 21.50
CA PRO A 391 17.98 -36.08 20.63
C PRO A 391 17.40 -37.16 19.71
N ALA A 392 17.71 -37.06 18.42
CA ALA A 392 17.25 -38.04 17.44
C ALA A 392 17.66 -39.45 17.89
N ALA A 393 16.70 -40.36 17.97
CA ALA A 393 16.96 -41.73 18.37
C ALA A 393 17.89 -42.37 17.33
N VAL A 394 19.15 -42.60 17.72
CA VAL A 394 20.11 -43.33 16.89
C VAL A 394 19.51 -44.71 16.59
N PRO A 395 19.36 -45.09 15.31
CA PRO A 395 18.81 -46.39 14.97
C PRO A 395 19.77 -47.48 15.46
N ILE A 396 19.41 -48.14 16.56
CA ILE A 396 20.14 -49.28 17.08
C ILE A 396 20.04 -50.40 16.04
N ALA A 397 21.16 -50.74 15.42
CA ALA A 397 21.23 -51.85 14.47
C ALA A 397 20.83 -53.15 15.18
N THR A 398 19.69 -53.72 14.79
CA THR A 398 19.20 -54.99 15.33
C THR A 398 20.08 -56.13 14.83
N VAL A 399 20.81 -56.78 15.73
CA VAL A 399 21.54 -58.03 15.44
C VAL A 399 20.53 -59.18 15.41
N ASP A 400 20.57 -60.00 14.36
CA ASP A 400 19.67 -61.14 14.18
C ASP A 400 19.76 -62.18 15.32
N GLY A 401 18.61 -62.61 15.82
CA GLY A 401 18.46 -63.72 16.76
C GLY A 401 17.10 -64.42 16.57
N LYS A 402 17.12 -65.74 16.32
CA LYS A 402 15.92 -66.53 15.94
C LYS A 402 15.37 -67.40 17.09
N ALA A 403 14.08 -67.74 16.95
CA ALA A 403 13.30 -68.77 17.66
C ALA A 403 12.88 -68.43 19.12
N ALA A 404 11.79 -68.96 19.69
CA ALA A 404 10.87 -70.03 19.23
C ALA A 404 9.38 -69.77 19.64
N ASP A 405 8.50 -70.76 19.43
CA ASP A 405 7.03 -70.65 19.41
C ASP A 405 6.26 -70.60 20.76
N GLY A 406 5.24 -69.71 20.82
CA GLY A 406 3.89 -69.93 21.38
C GLY A 406 3.68 -70.18 22.90
N PRO A 407 2.42 -70.39 23.37
CA PRO A 407 1.12 -70.29 22.68
C PRO A 407 0.13 -69.27 23.36
N LYS A 408 -1.16 -69.30 22.97
CA LYS A 408 -2.26 -68.43 23.47
C LYS A 408 -2.80 -68.81 24.87
N THR A 409 -3.42 -67.82 25.54
CA THR A 409 -4.63 -67.99 26.40
C THR A 409 -5.51 -66.74 26.36
N ASP A 410 -6.84 -66.90 26.30
CA ASP A 410 -7.86 -65.84 26.33
C ASP A 410 -8.48 -65.68 27.74
N ALA A 411 -8.94 -64.48 28.16
CA ALA A 411 -9.98 -64.27 29.19
C ALA A 411 -10.41 -62.77 29.40
N ASP A 412 -11.69 -62.49 29.11
CA ASP A 412 -12.71 -61.66 29.79
C ASP A 412 -12.45 -60.30 30.50
N GLY A 413 -13.33 -59.33 30.16
CA GLY A 413 -13.89 -58.29 31.07
C GLY A 413 -13.23 -56.89 31.05
N SER A 414 -13.94 -55.76 31.20
CA SER A 414 -15.40 -55.48 31.22
C SER A 414 -15.67 -53.95 31.21
N GLY A 415 -16.80 -53.48 30.65
CA GLY A 415 -17.24 -52.06 30.66
C GLY A 415 -16.89 -51.29 29.38
N GLU A 416 -17.85 -50.98 28.50
CA GLU A 416 -18.71 -49.77 28.50
C GLU A 416 -17.92 -48.50 28.08
N CYS A 417 -18.10 -48.01 26.84
CA CYS A 417 -19.17 -47.10 26.38
C CYS A 417 -19.00 -45.66 26.91
N GLU A 418 -19.12 -44.59 26.13
CA GLU A 418 -19.49 -44.45 24.71
C GLU A 418 -18.93 -43.12 24.13
N ALA A 419 -18.90 -42.98 22.81
CA ALA A 419 -18.78 -41.69 22.12
C ALA A 419 -20.09 -41.44 21.35
N PRO A 420 -20.47 -40.17 21.09
CA PRO A 420 -20.09 -39.61 19.78
C PRO A 420 -19.85 -38.09 19.75
N ALA A 421 -19.49 -37.57 18.58
CA ALA A 421 -19.52 -36.16 18.24
C ALA A 421 -20.80 -35.77 17.48
N ALA A 422 -21.18 -34.49 17.52
CA ALA A 422 -22.04 -33.83 16.53
C ALA A 422 -21.89 -32.29 16.63
N ALA A 423 -22.42 -31.56 15.66
CA ALA A 423 -22.44 -30.09 15.60
C ALA A 423 -23.82 -29.58 15.11
N VAL A 424 -23.89 -28.28 14.74
CA VAL A 424 -24.89 -27.60 13.86
C VAL A 424 -25.98 -26.73 14.52
N ALA A 425 -26.01 -25.48 14.03
CA ALA A 425 -27.09 -24.47 13.86
C ALA A 425 -28.05 -24.02 15.00
N ILE A 426 -27.92 -22.73 15.35
CA ILE A 426 -28.88 -21.63 15.07
C ILE A 426 -30.40 -21.96 15.04
N ALA A 427 -31.15 -21.29 15.92
CA ALA A 427 -32.49 -20.74 15.66
C ALA A 427 -32.71 -19.48 16.53
N ALA A 428 -33.64 -18.59 16.15
CA ALA A 428 -33.87 -17.31 16.81
C ALA A 428 -35.32 -17.16 17.34
N ALA A 429 -35.51 -16.22 18.28
CA ALA A 429 -36.80 -15.66 18.68
C ALA A 429 -36.62 -14.18 19.08
N VAL A 430 -37.68 -13.38 19.00
CA VAL A 430 -37.66 -11.91 19.13
C VAL A 430 -38.78 -11.46 20.07
N ASP A 431 -38.48 -10.47 20.93
CA ASP A 431 -39.37 -9.44 21.52
C ASP A 431 -38.58 -8.70 22.63
N GLY A 432 -38.75 -7.41 22.91
CA GLY A 432 -39.51 -6.37 22.20
C GLY A 432 -39.52 -5.03 22.98
N VAL A 433 -39.01 -3.96 22.34
CA VAL A 433 -39.33 -2.51 22.53
C VAL A 433 -39.37 -1.91 23.97
N ASP A 434 -38.47 -0.96 24.26
CA ASP A 434 -38.84 0.46 24.37
C ASP A 434 -37.62 1.40 24.18
N ALA A 435 -37.84 2.69 23.89
CA ALA A 435 -36.80 3.64 23.47
C ALA A 435 -37.04 5.09 23.92
N SER A 436 -35.97 5.80 24.30
CA SER A 436 -35.87 7.26 24.33
C SER A 436 -34.41 7.73 24.42
N PRO A 437 -34.08 8.98 24.02
CA PRO A 437 -32.72 9.34 23.58
C PRO A 437 -31.80 9.90 24.67
N VAL A 438 -30.51 9.96 24.35
CA VAL A 438 -29.49 10.75 25.06
C VAL A 438 -28.85 11.70 24.06
N GLU A 439 -28.82 12.99 24.36
CA GLU A 439 -28.22 14.02 23.52
C GLU A 439 -26.68 14.00 23.60
N VAL A 440 -26.00 14.35 22.52
CA VAL A 440 -24.53 14.47 22.46
C VAL A 440 -24.14 15.94 22.32
N ALA A 441 -23.32 16.43 23.25
CA ALA A 441 -22.83 17.82 23.25
C ALA A 441 -21.69 18.03 22.23
N PRO A 442 -21.61 19.19 21.56
CA PRO A 442 -20.62 19.47 20.51
C PRO A 442 -19.22 19.85 21.05
N ALA A 443 -18.22 19.76 20.18
CA ALA A 443 -16.85 20.18 20.44
C ALA A 443 -16.67 21.72 20.34
N PRO A 444 -15.67 22.31 21.04
CA PRO A 444 -15.44 23.77 21.03
C PRO A 444 -14.63 24.25 19.81
N ALA A 445 -14.88 25.50 19.40
CA ALA A 445 -14.13 26.23 18.38
C ALA A 445 -13.01 27.14 18.99
N PRO A 446 -12.02 27.60 18.20
CA PRO A 446 -10.84 28.34 18.70
C PRO A 446 -10.93 29.89 18.49
N VAL A 447 -9.77 30.58 18.50
CA VAL A 447 -9.51 32.02 18.19
C VAL A 447 -9.73 32.99 19.38
N PRO A 448 -8.95 34.09 19.55
CA PRO A 448 -7.70 34.54 18.88
C PRO A 448 -6.46 34.64 19.80
N THR A 449 -5.31 34.97 19.20
CA THR A 449 -4.16 35.63 19.85
C THR A 449 -4.04 37.07 19.36
N ASP A 450 -3.69 38.02 20.23
CA ASP A 450 -3.24 39.37 19.84
C ASP A 450 -2.16 39.87 20.83
N GLU A 451 -1.41 40.91 20.48
CA GLU A 451 -0.11 41.25 21.06
C GLU A 451 -0.11 42.23 22.25
N SER A 452 0.99 42.19 23.02
CA SER A 452 1.88 43.34 23.32
C SER A 452 2.16 43.71 24.79
N THR A 453 3.34 44.35 24.97
CA THR A 453 3.81 45.14 26.13
C THR A 453 4.29 44.46 27.43
N LYS A 454 5.62 44.30 27.51
CA LYS A 454 6.56 44.87 28.52
C LYS A 454 6.29 44.75 30.05
N ALA A 455 7.22 44.01 30.67
CA ALA A 455 8.09 44.42 31.80
C ALA A 455 7.56 44.51 33.25
N ALA A 456 8.51 44.40 34.20
CA ALA A 456 8.39 44.56 35.66
C ALA A 456 7.48 43.54 36.39
N GLU A 457 7.61 43.26 37.69
CA GLU A 457 8.76 43.07 38.59
C GLU A 457 8.22 42.46 39.91
N SER A 458 9.09 42.11 40.86
CA SER A 458 8.83 41.95 42.31
C SER A 458 7.73 41.00 42.84
N GLU A 459 8.21 40.01 43.62
CA GLU A 459 7.78 39.68 45.00
C GLU A 459 6.35 39.18 45.34
N ALA A 460 6.25 38.59 46.54
CA ALA A 460 5.05 38.05 47.20
C ALA A 460 4.88 38.79 48.56
N PRO A 461 4.23 38.25 49.63
CA PRO A 461 3.14 37.27 49.75
C PRO A 461 1.96 37.81 50.61
N GLY A 462 0.85 37.06 50.80
CA GLY A 462 -0.16 37.50 51.80
C GLY A 462 -1.40 36.64 52.07
N LYS A 463 -1.40 35.97 53.23
CA LYS A 463 -2.54 35.56 54.11
C LYS A 463 -3.88 36.29 53.85
N SER A 464 -5.05 35.64 53.88
CA SER A 464 -5.71 35.27 55.16
C SER A 464 -6.92 34.31 55.05
N THR A 465 -7.03 33.39 56.02
CA THR A 465 -8.24 32.68 56.52
C THR A 465 -9.18 33.64 57.32
N PRO A 466 -10.36 33.28 57.90
CA PRO A 466 -10.83 31.94 58.34
C PRO A 466 -12.38 31.65 58.40
N THR A 467 -12.76 30.56 59.11
CA THR A 467 -13.97 30.37 59.97
C THR A 467 -15.40 30.25 59.37
N VAL A 468 -16.36 29.45 59.92
CA VAL A 468 -16.35 28.30 60.88
C VAL A 468 -17.73 27.58 60.99
N GLU A 469 -17.77 26.33 61.50
CA GLU A 469 -18.91 25.54 62.10
C GLU A 469 -20.19 25.27 61.28
N ASP A 470 -21.06 24.26 61.56
CA ASP A 470 -21.26 23.29 62.68
C ASP A 470 -21.72 21.90 62.06
N VAL A 471 -21.39 20.65 62.50
CA VAL A 471 -21.66 19.88 63.77
C VAL A 471 -23.12 19.31 63.82
N LYS A 472 -23.47 18.05 64.18
CA LYS A 472 -22.83 16.81 64.75
C LYS A 472 -23.63 15.54 64.28
N VAL A 473 -23.06 14.32 64.14
CA VAL A 473 -22.86 13.20 65.14
C VAL A 473 -24.19 12.71 65.79
N ALA A 474 -24.51 11.42 65.99
CA ALA A 474 -23.73 10.18 66.25
C ALA A 474 -24.34 8.94 65.52
N SER A 475 -24.09 7.63 65.73
CA SER A 475 -23.23 6.75 66.60
C SER A 475 -23.29 5.30 65.98
N THR A 476 -22.81 4.13 66.48
CA THR A 476 -22.30 3.56 67.76
C THR A 476 -21.12 2.56 67.51
N THR A 477 -20.85 1.63 68.44
CA THR A 477 -19.79 0.58 68.49
C THR A 477 -20.34 -0.84 68.12
N ASP A 478 -19.62 -1.98 68.07
CA ASP A 478 -18.54 -2.48 68.96
C ASP A 478 -17.71 -3.69 68.46
N ALA A 479 -16.70 -4.07 69.28
CA ALA A 479 -15.94 -5.34 69.35
C ALA A 479 -14.78 -5.67 68.36
N VAL A 480 -13.87 -6.56 68.81
CA VAL A 480 -12.54 -6.87 68.24
C VAL A 480 -12.24 -8.38 68.29
N THR A 481 -11.58 -8.95 67.27
CA THR A 481 -10.75 -10.18 67.38
C THR A 481 -9.79 -10.35 66.17
N SER A 482 -8.87 -11.33 66.22
CA SER A 482 -7.63 -11.34 65.42
C SER A 482 -7.51 -12.38 64.30
N VAL A 483 -6.98 -11.93 63.15
CA VAL A 483 -5.99 -12.57 62.24
C VAL A 483 -6.13 -14.08 61.95
N PRO A 484 -6.34 -14.45 60.67
CA PRO A 484 -5.24 -15.03 59.89
C PRO A 484 -4.91 -14.28 58.59
N SER A 485 -3.64 -14.29 58.19
CA SER A 485 -3.20 -13.84 56.86
C SER A 485 -3.64 -14.83 55.78
N ALA A 486 -4.52 -14.41 54.87
CA ALA A 486 -4.90 -15.21 53.70
C ALA A 486 -3.70 -15.42 52.75
N PRO A 487 -3.54 -16.60 52.14
CA PRO A 487 -2.43 -16.85 51.22
C PRO A 487 -2.59 -16.00 49.95
N THR A 488 -1.49 -15.38 49.50
CA THR A 488 -1.44 -14.73 48.19
C THR A 488 -1.93 -15.69 47.09
N PRO A 489 -2.86 -15.28 46.22
CA PRO A 489 -3.30 -16.14 45.12
C PRO A 489 -2.09 -16.44 44.24
N LYS A 490 -1.70 -17.73 44.16
CA LYS A 490 -0.65 -18.18 43.25
C LYS A 490 -1.04 -17.70 41.85
N ARG A 491 -0.25 -16.78 41.28
CA ARG A 491 -0.35 -16.44 39.85
C ARG A 491 -0.40 -17.76 39.08
N ARG A 492 -1.44 -17.96 38.26
CA ARG A 492 -1.37 -18.99 37.22
C ARG A 492 -0.13 -18.67 36.39
N SER A 493 0.84 -19.57 36.40
CA SER A 493 2.07 -19.44 35.62
C SER A 493 1.72 -19.24 34.16
N GLY A 494 2.48 -18.41 33.45
CA GLY A 494 2.23 -18.10 32.05
C GLY A 494 2.21 -19.34 31.14
N CYS A 495 1.69 -19.18 29.93
CA CYS A 495 1.63 -20.24 28.93
C CYS A 495 3.03 -20.83 28.69
N SER A 496 3.26 -22.05 29.19
CA SER A 496 4.60 -22.58 29.39
C SER A 496 5.28 -22.91 28.06
N GLY A 497 6.44 -22.28 27.81
CA GLY A 497 7.28 -22.58 26.65
C GLY A 497 6.73 -22.12 25.29
N ARG A 498 5.75 -21.21 25.25
CA ARG A 498 5.36 -20.54 23.99
C ARG A 498 5.94 -19.13 23.92
N ARG A 499 6.52 -18.77 22.77
CA ARG A 499 6.93 -17.40 22.41
C ARG A 499 6.14 -16.96 21.18
N LEU A 500 6.16 -15.66 20.87
CA LEU A 500 5.71 -15.19 19.56
C LEU A 500 6.90 -15.25 18.59
N GLY A 501 6.64 -15.69 17.36
CA GLY A 501 7.62 -15.75 16.26
C GLY A 501 6.88 -15.87 14.94
N MET A 502 7.59 -15.80 13.80
CA MET A 502 6.96 -16.00 12.49
C MET A 502 6.99 -17.46 12.04
N VAL A 503 6.00 -17.88 11.26
CA VAL A 503 5.94 -19.20 10.58
C VAL A 503 5.64 -19.04 9.10
N ALA A 504 6.19 -19.91 8.26
CA ALA A 504 5.95 -19.90 6.81
C ALA A 504 4.53 -20.38 6.46
N LEU A 505 3.77 -19.60 5.67
CA LEU A 505 2.41 -19.95 5.22
C LEU A 505 2.39 -20.86 3.98
N ARG A 506 3.46 -20.80 3.20
CA ARG A 506 3.75 -21.60 1.99
C ARG A 506 5.23 -22.05 2.03
N PRO A 507 5.66 -23.03 1.22
CA PRO A 507 7.08 -23.27 1.01
C PRO A 507 7.77 -22.00 0.49
N ILE A 508 8.99 -21.75 0.92
CA ILE A 508 9.83 -20.63 0.46
C ILE A 508 11.17 -21.22 0.02
N LEU A 509 11.57 -20.99 -1.23
CA LEU A 509 12.83 -21.53 -1.75
C LEU A 509 14.04 -20.71 -1.30
N SER A 510 15.22 -21.32 -1.32
CA SER A 510 16.50 -20.65 -1.06
C SER A 510 16.68 -19.39 -1.93
N GLY A 511 17.22 -18.32 -1.35
CA GLY A 511 17.41 -17.02 -2.00
C GLY A 511 16.13 -16.19 -2.20
N ARG A 512 14.96 -16.66 -1.75
CA ARG A 512 13.69 -15.90 -1.88
C ARG A 512 13.43 -14.98 -0.70
N LEU A 513 12.64 -13.93 -0.95
CA LEU A 513 12.32 -12.90 0.04
C LEU A 513 11.35 -13.44 1.09
N VAL A 514 11.74 -13.38 2.37
CA VAL A 514 10.92 -13.83 3.51
C VAL A 514 10.22 -12.65 4.18
N GLN A 515 10.91 -11.52 4.30
CA GLN A 515 10.36 -10.26 4.80
C GLN A 515 11.03 -9.09 4.07
N ARG A 516 10.20 -8.22 3.46
CA ARG A 516 10.65 -6.93 2.92
C ARG A 516 10.75 -5.92 4.05
N ASN A 517 11.93 -5.32 4.19
CA ASN A 517 12.14 -4.12 5.02
C ASN A 517 12.69 -2.96 4.20
N GLU A 518 13.35 -3.24 3.06
CA GLU A 518 13.76 -2.20 2.13
C GLU A 518 12.54 -1.42 1.63
N HIS A 519 12.66 -0.09 1.63
CA HIS A 519 11.61 0.89 1.29
C HIS A 519 10.33 0.77 2.17
N SER A 520 10.37 0.02 3.28
CA SER A 520 9.22 -0.18 4.17
C SER A 520 9.19 0.87 5.30
N GLN A 521 8.00 1.15 5.84
CA GLN A 521 7.84 2.06 6.98
C GLN A 521 8.36 1.40 8.28
N LEU A 522 9.46 1.93 8.82
CA LEU A 522 10.05 1.47 10.09
C LEU A 522 9.69 2.43 11.24
N THR A 523 9.33 1.88 12.40
CA THR A 523 9.17 2.70 13.62
C THR A 523 10.52 2.79 14.32
N LEU A 524 11.05 4.01 14.43
CA LEU A 524 12.38 4.28 15.01
C LEU A 524 12.26 4.96 16.38
N ALA A 525 13.15 4.61 17.30
CA ALA A 525 13.35 5.34 18.54
C ALA A 525 14.85 5.45 18.88
N SER A 526 15.24 6.59 19.45
CA SER A 526 16.59 6.76 19.98
C SER A 526 16.66 6.38 21.46
N ARG A 527 17.71 5.67 21.84
CA ARG A 527 17.95 5.19 23.21
C ARG A 527 17.87 6.33 24.24
N SER A 528 18.53 7.45 23.96
CA SER A 528 18.53 8.64 24.83
C SER A 528 17.19 9.39 24.88
N TRP A 529 16.23 9.12 23.98
CA TRP A 529 14.86 9.59 24.14
C TRP A 529 14.05 8.61 25.01
N VAL A 530 14.15 7.31 24.74
CA VAL A 530 13.51 6.25 25.53
C VAL A 530 13.86 6.36 27.02
N GLU A 531 15.15 6.41 27.35
CA GLU A 531 15.67 6.47 28.73
C GLU A 531 15.26 7.75 29.50
N ARG A 532 14.81 8.80 28.80
CA ARG A 532 14.31 10.05 29.42
C ARG A 532 12.78 10.11 29.52
N ASN A 533 12.04 9.39 28.68
CA ASN A 533 10.59 9.58 28.51
C ASN A 533 9.75 8.35 28.92
N TRP A 534 10.32 7.15 28.99
CA TRP A 534 9.58 5.94 29.39
C TRP A 534 9.91 5.51 30.83
N PRO A 535 8.90 5.38 31.72
CA PRO A 535 9.13 4.93 33.09
C PRO A 535 9.78 3.55 33.18
N ALA A 536 10.70 3.40 34.13
CA ALA A 536 11.36 2.12 34.40
C ALA A 536 10.34 1.00 34.65
N GLY A 537 10.43 -0.09 33.90
CA GLY A 537 9.52 -1.22 34.00
C GLY A 537 8.15 -1.03 33.32
N SER A 538 7.95 -0.02 32.47
CA SER A 538 6.76 0.12 31.62
C SER A 538 6.60 -1.05 30.63
N ARG A 539 5.51 -1.08 29.84
CA ARG A 539 5.31 -2.12 28.81
C ARG A 539 6.11 -1.81 27.54
N GLU A 540 6.19 -0.54 27.24
CA GLU A 540 6.86 0.09 26.10
C GLU A 540 8.37 -0.16 26.18
N LEU A 541 8.96 0.08 27.36
CA LEU A 541 10.38 -0.18 27.61
C LEU A 541 10.72 -1.69 27.51
N LYS A 542 9.86 -2.58 28.04
CA LYS A 542 10.05 -4.03 27.90
C LYS A 542 9.95 -4.50 26.45
N MET A 543 8.98 -4.00 25.69
CA MET A 543 8.84 -4.32 24.27
C MET A 543 10.05 -3.83 23.45
N PHE A 544 10.62 -2.69 23.84
CA PHE A 544 11.86 -2.16 23.25
C PHE A 544 13.07 -3.03 23.60
N ASP A 545 13.29 -3.33 24.88
CA ASP A 545 14.41 -4.17 25.33
C ASP A 545 14.32 -5.62 24.81
N GLU A 546 13.12 -6.17 24.62
CA GLU A 546 12.91 -7.55 24.13
C GLU A 546 12.90 -7.70 22.60
N ALA A 547 12.53 -6.65 21.84
CA ALA A 547 12.28 -6.77 20.40
C ALA A 547 12.89 -5.68 19.50
N ALA A 548 13.43 -4.58 20.02
CA ALA A 548 14.03 -3.54 19.17
C ALA A 548 15.46 -3.91 18.74
N TYR A 549 15.78 -3.74 17.45
CA TYR A 549 17.11 -4.04 16.90
C TYR A 549 17.86 -2.77 16.45
N PRO A 550 19.20 -2.73 16.57
CA PRO A 550 19.98 -1.54 16.24
C PRO A 550 20.13 -1.31 14.74
N LEU A 551 19.94 -0.06 14.30
CA LEU A 551 20.52 0.45 13.04
C LEU A 551 21.91 1.03 13.30
N ASN A 552 22.13 1.61 14.49
CA ASN A 552 23.42 2.04 14.99
C ASN A 552 23.43 2.04 16.53
N GLU A 553 24.51 2.57 17.13
CA GLU A 553 24.70 2.68 18.59
C GLU A 553 23.56 3.37 19.36
N GLN A 554 22.79 4.26 18.71
CA GLN A 554 21.81 5.14 19.35
C GLN A 554 20.38 4.98 18.83
N VAL A 555 20.20 4.55 17.57
CA VAL A 555 18.90 4.43 16.90
C VAL A 555 18.54 2.96 16.68
N LEU A 556 17.37 2.57 17.15
CA LEU A 556 16.85 1.22 17.04
C LEU A 556 15.51 1.22 16.28
N VAL A 557 15.28 0.21 15.45
CA VAL A 557 13.95 -0.14 14.95
C VAL A 557 13.22 -0.86 16.06
N MET A 558 12.01 -0.41 16.39
CA MET A 558 11.13 -1.02 17.38
C MET A 558 9.84 -1.54 16.71
N PRO A 559 9.07 -2.43 17.38
CA PRO A 559 7.80 -2.91 16.85
C PRO A 559 6.85 -1.76 16.47
N PRO A 560 6.13 -1.87 15.34
CA PRO A 560 5.20 -0.83 14.88
C PRO A 560 4.00 -0.67 15.83
N ARG A 561 3.39 0.52 15.82
CA ARG A 561 2.14 0.78 16.55
C ARG A 561 0.99 -0.09 16.05
N ASP A 562 0.95 -0.31 14.74
CA ASP A 562 0.07 -1.30 14.11
C ASP A 562 0.70 -2.69 14.21
N LEU A 563 0.26 -3.45 15.22
CA LEU A 563 0.78 -4.79 15.48
C LEU A 563 0.41 -5.82 14.41
N THR A 564 -0.49 -5.51 13.45
CA THR A 564 -0.73 -6.40 12.28
C THR A 564 0.49 -6.44 11.36
N LYS A 565 1.31 -5.38 11.38
CA LYS A 565 2.56 -5.23 10.62
C LYS A 565 3.80 -5.66 11.43
N TRP A 566 3.64 -6.18 12.64
CA TRP A 566 4.79 -6.60 13.46
C TRP A 566 5.30 -7.98 13.06
N THR A 567 6.60 -8.06 12.78
CA THR A 567 7.34 -9.26 12.37
C THR A 567 8.27 -9.76 13.48
N PRO A 568 7.79 -10.63 14.40
CA PRO A 568 8.57 -11.12 15.53
C PRO A 568 9.65 -12.12 15.11
N LEU A 569 10.92 -11.72 15.23
CA LEU A 569 12.08 -12.55 14.91
C LEU A 569 12.33 -13.61 15.99
N THR A 570 12.75 -14.81 15.57
CA THR A 570 13.12 -15.93 16.44
C THR A 570 14.56 -16.35 16.21
N HIS A 571 15.28 -16.76 17.26
CA HIS A 571 16.68 -17.16 17.14
C HIS A 571 16.87 -18.63 16.73
N SER A 572 17.82 -18.89 15.83
CA SER A 572 18.48 -20.20 15.68
C SER A 572 20.00 -20.01 15.49
N CYS A 573 20.79 -20.99 15.95
CA CYS A 573 22.23 -21.07 15.67
C CYS A 573 22.55 -21.62 14.27
N ASP A 574 21.56 -22.21 13.61
CA ASP A 574 21.57 -22.51 12.18
C ASP A 574 20.22 -22.03 11.63
N PRO A 575 20.13 -20.76 11.21
CA PRO A 575 18.89 -20.14 10.80
C PRO A 575 18.51 -20.53 9.38
N ASN A 576 17.20 -20.61 9.14
CA ASN A 576 16.66 -20.75 7.78
C ASN A 576 16.58 -19.41 7.02
N THR A 577 16.95 -18.28 7.65
CA THR A 577 17.05 -16.98 6.99
C THR A 577 18.34 -16.23 7.31
N GLN A 578 18.69 -15.28 6.44
CA GLN A 578 19.83 -14.39 6.56
C GLN A 578 19.46 -12.97 6.11
N LEU A 579 20.31 -11.99 6.37
CA LEU A 579 20.08 -10.59 5.96
C LEU A 579 20.57 -10.35 4.53
N GLU A 580 19.91 -9.44 3.83
CA GLU A 580 20.36 -8.87 2.55
C GLU A 580 19.94 -7.40 2.50
N GLY A 581 20.88 -6.49 2.77
CA GLY A 581 20.53 -5.12 3.18
C GLY A 581 19.71 -5.14 4.48
N LEU A 582 18.55 -4.46 4.47
CA LEU A 582 17.55 -4.56 5.53
C LEU A 582 16.64 -5.79 5.40
N ASN A 583 16.55 -6.43 4.22
CA ASN A 583 15.62 -7.54 3.98
C ASN A 583 16.03 -8.81 4.71
N LEU A 584 15.04 -9.68 4.95
CA LEU A 584 15.26 -11.05 5.41
C LEU A 584 14.98 -12.01 4.25
N VAL A 585 15.97 -12.82 3.87
CA VAL A 585 15.92 -13.77 2.75
C VAL A 585 16.16 -15.20 3.21
N ALA A 586 15.59 -16.16 2.49
CA ALA A 586 15.70 -17.58 2.80
C ALA A 586 17.12 -18.09 2.53
N ARG A 587 17.77 -18.65 3.56
CA ARG A 587 19.13 -19.21 3.49
C ARG A 587 19.17 -20.61 2.86
N ARG A 588 18.03 -21.29 2.93
CA ARG A 588 17.73 -22.60 2.34
C ARG A 588 16.22 -22.69 2.09
N ASP A 589 15.77 -23.77 1.48
CA ASP A 589 14.33 -24.05 1.39
C ASP A 589 13.71 -24.16 2.79
N ILE A 590 12.54 -23.54 2.95
CA ILE A 590 11.75 -23.44 4.19
C ILE A 590 10.41 -24.15 3.97
N ALA A 591 10.06 -25.09 4.83
CA ALA A 591 8.80 -25.83 4.73
C ALA A 591 7.60 -25.01 5.22
N LYS A 592 6.41 -25.28 4.67
CA LYS A 592 5.16 -24.70 5.20
C LYS A 592 4.96 -25.11 6.66
N GLY A 593 4.69 -24.13 7.53
CA GLY A 593 4.57 -24.29 8.98
C GLY A 593 5.90 -24.29 9.74
N GLU A 594 7.05 -24.20 9.06
CA GLU A 594 8.35 -24.05 9.70
C GLU A 594 8.49 -22.65 10.34
N VAL A 595 9.18 -22.58 11.48
CA VAL A 595 9.45 -21.32 12.19
C VAL A 595 10.55 -20.55 11.46
N ILE A 596 10.31 -19.27 11.19
CA ILE A 596 11.29 -18.37 10.60
C ILE A 596 12.30 -17.98 11.66
N THR A 597 13.59 -18.19 11.38
CA THR A 597 14.68 -18.03 12.33
C THR A 597 15.85 -17.28 11.73
N VAL A 598 16.50 -16.47 12.56
CA VAL A 598 17.69 -15.65 12.23
C VAL A 598 18.73 -15.80 13.35
N ASP A 599 20.02 -15.67 13.05
CA ASP A 599 21.03 -15.61 14.10
C ASP A 599 21.05 -14.21 14.74
N PHE A 600 20.95 -14.13 16.06
CA PHE A 600 20.95 -12.83 16.73
C PHE A 600 22.35 -12.19 16.74
N ALA A 601 23.40 -12.98 16.48
CA ALA A 601 24.76 -12.50 16.26
C ALA A 601 24.90 -11.67 14.96
N THR A 602 24.06 -11.89 13.93
CA THR A 602 24.14 -11.12 12.68
C THR A 602 23.35 -9.80 12.72
N LEU A 603 22.39 -9.67 13.65
CA LEU A 603 21.50 -8.50 13.74
C LEU A 603 21.80 -7.60 14.95
N TYR A 604 21.87 -8.18 16.16
CA TYR A 604 21.99 -7.43 17.42
C TYR A 604 23.44 -7.26 17.88
N GLY A 605 24.29 -8.27 17.66
CA GLY A 605 25.69 -8.31 18.11
C GLY A 605 25.88 -7.78 19.55
N PRO A 606 26.72 -6.75 19.77
CA PRO A 606 27.02 -6.24 21.11
C PRO A 606 25.85 -5.52 21.81
N LYS A 607 24.68 -5.36 21.15
CA LYS A 607 23.45 -4.81 21.73
C LYS A 607 22.40 -5.89 22.04
N LEU A 608 22.74 -7.17 21.97
CA LEU A 608 21.86 -8.24 22.45
C LEU A 608 21.53 -8.00 23.94
N ALA A 609 20.25 -7.79 24.26
CA ALA A 609 19.83 -7.18 25.52
C ALA A 609 20.25 -7.96 26.78
N ALA A 610 20.27 -9.30 26.69
CA ALA A 610 20.84 -10.18 27.71
C ALA A 610 21.33 -11.51 27.10
N PRO A 611 22.40 -12.13 27.62
CA PRO A 611 22.77 -13.50 27.27
C PRO A 611 21.66 -14.49 27.69
N PHE A 612 21.37 -15.48 26.85
CA PHE A 612 20.31 -16.47 27.11
C PHE A 612 20.70 -17.89 26.68
N ASP A 613 20.12 -18.88 27.34
CA ASP A 613 20.35 -20.30 27.02
C ASP A 613 19.52 -20.72 25.80
N CYS A 614 20.18 -21.34 24.82
CA CYS A 614 19.63 -21.63 23.50
C CYS A 614 19.13 -23.06 23.39
N THR A 615 17.88 -23.21 22.97
CA THR A 615 17.19 -24.49 22.77
C THR A 615 16.70 -24.70 21.34
N CYS A 616 17.32 -24.02 20.36
CA CYS A 616 16.89 -24.02 18.94
C CYS A 616 16.88 -25.39 18.24
N GLY A 617 17.49 -26.42 18.83
CA GLY A 617 17.46 -27.79 18.30
C GLY A 617 18.42 -28.08 17.13
N SER A 618 19.12 -27.07 16.61
CA SER A 618 20.19 -27.25 15.62
C SER A 618 21.33 -28.11 16.18
N THR A 619 21.95 -28.94 15.31
CA THR A 619 23.20 -29.65 15.61
C THR A 619 24.39 -28.71 15.83
N ARG A 620 24.29 -27.44 15.39
CA ARG A 620 25.24 -26.35 15.65
C ARG A 620 24.81 -25.43 16.80
N CYS A 621 23.92 -25.87 17.70
CA CYS A 621 23.48 -25.05 18.83
C CYS A 621 24.65 -24.70 19.77
N ARG A 622 24.91 -23.40 19.97
CA ARG A 622 25.88 -22.88 20.95
C ARG A 622 25.55 -23.21 22.41
N GLY A 623 24.33 -23.63 22.71
CA GLY A 623 23.82 -23.84 24.07
C GLY A 623 23.57 -22.55 24.86
N ARG A 624 24.35 -21.48 24.65
CA ARG A 624 24.16 -20.15 25.22
C ARG A 624 24.59 -19.07 24.22
N ILE A 625 23.78 -18.04 24.06
CA ILE A 625 24.02 -16.91 23.15
C ILE A 625 24.53 -15.72 23.95
N THR A 626 25.54 -15.01 23.45
CA THR A 626 26.13 -13.84 24.11
C THR A 626 26.23 -12.63 23.17
N PRO A 627 26.34 -11.40 23.71
CA PRO A 627 26.64 -10.21 22.91
C PRO A 627 28.02 -10.22 22.22
N GLN A 628 28.87 -11.23 22.47
CA GLN A 628 30.19 -11.38 21.85
C GLN A 628 30.15 -12.31 20.62
N ASP A 629 29.05 -13.06 20.40
CA ASP A 629 28.95 -14.11 19.38
C ASP A 629 29.20 -13.62 17.94
N PHE A 630 28.98 -12.32 17.67
CA PHE A 630 29.17 -11.71 16.35
C PHE A 630 30.63 -11.70 15.85
N MET A 631 31.58 -11.97 16.76
CA MET A 631 33.02 -12.09 16.53
C MET A 631 33.52 -13.54 16.43
N LEU A 632 32.64 -14.54 16.54
CA LEU A 632 33.03 -15.95 16.39
C LEU A 632 33.49 -16.22 14.94
N PRO A 633 34.63 -16.91 14.70
CA PRO A 633 35.17 -17.08 13.35
C PRO A 633 34.17 -17.66 12.34
N TYR A 634 33.41 -18.67 12.73
CA TYR A 634 32.39 -19.24 11.86
C TYR A 634 31.24 -18.26 11.56
N ILE A 635 30.91 -17.30 12.44
CA ILE A 635 29.92 -16.24 12.19
C ILE A 635 30.47 -15.15 11.25
N THR A 636 31.80 -14.96 11.18
CA THR A 636 32.44 -14.09 10.18
C THR A 636 32.61 -14.79 8.82
N GLU A 637 32.83 -16.10 8.81
CA GLU A 637 33.01 -16.90 7.59
C GLU A 637 31.68 -17.27 6.94
N GLU A 638 30.68 -17.71 7.71
CA GLU A 638 29.44 -18.31 7.21
C GLU A 638 28.37 -17.29 6.74
N TYR A 639 28.44 -16.05 7.24
CA TYR A 639 27.57 -14.93 6.82
C TYR A 639 28.34 -13.86 6.03
N CYS A 640 29.64 -14.04 5.84
CA CYS A 640 30.55 -13.04 5.27
C CYS A 640 30.41 -11.66 5.98
N ASN A 641 30.70 -10.59 5.23
CA ASN A 641 30.39 -9.21 5.62
C ASN A 641 29.15 -8.65 4.90
N GLU A 642 28.32 -9.51 4.28
CA GLU A 642 27.18 -9.10 3.45
C GLU A 642 25.83 -9.52 4.06
N HIS A 643 25.80 -10.60 4.86
CA HIS A 643 24.58 -11.12 5.51
C HIS A 643 24.47 -10.78 7.00
N VAL A 644 25.03 -9.62 7.38
CA VAL A 644 25.07 -9.06 8.74
C VAL A 644 24.64 -7.59 8.70
N SER A 645 24.04 -7.08 9.79
CA SER A 645 23.60 -5.69 9.84
C SER A 645 24.77 -4.71 9.75
N SER A 646 24.54 -3.52 9.19
CA SER A 646 25.52 -2.42 9.15
C SER A 646 26.09 -2.10 10.54
N PHE A 647 25.25 -2.18 11.57
CA PHE A 647 25.66 -2.05 12.97
C PHE A 647 26.68 -3.13 13.40
N VAL A 648 26.44 -4.40 13.05
CA VAL A 648 27.36 -5.51 13.37
C VAL A 648 28.68 -5.38 12.60
N LEU A 649 28.64 -4.89 11.35
CA LEU A 649 29.83 -4.58 10.56
C LEU A 649 30.67 -3.44 11.17
N GLU A 650 30.03 -2.35 11.57
CA GLU A 650 30.70 -1.26 12.29
C GLU A 650 31.31 -1.74 13.61
N ALA A 651 30.60 -2.60 14.36
CA ALA A 651 31.08 -3.16 15.61
C ALA A 651 32.33 -4.04 15.39
N ARG A 652 32.32 -4.92 14.38
CA ARG A 652 33.49 -5.71 13.96
C ARG A 652 34.68 -4.82 13.63
N ASN A 653 34.48 -3.82 12.76
CA ASN A 653 35.54 -2.92 12.30
C ASN A 653 36.10 -2.00 13.39
N ARG A 654 35.33 -1.71 14.44
CA ARG A 654 35.77 -0.95 15.63
C ARG A 654 36.46 -1.80 16.69
N SER A 655 36.27 -3.13 16.66
CA SER A 655 36.98 -4.07 17.53
C SER A 655 38.35 -4.40 16.93
N PRO A 656 39.48 -3.91 17.47
CA PRO A 656 40.80 -4.27 16.96
C PRO A 656 41.02 -5.79 17.06
N GLN A 657 41.81 -6.34 16.14
CA GLN A 657 42.05 -7.78 16.02
C GLN A 657 42.74 -8.39 17.25
N SER A 658 41.95 -8.75 18.26
CA SER A 658 42.35 -9.60 19.39
C SER A 658 41.61 -10.94 19.33
N LEU A 659 41.76 -11.65 18.20
CA LEU A 659 41.60 -13.09 18.20
C LEU A 659 42.60 -13.67 19.22
N PRO A 660 42.18 -14.52 20.17
CA PRO A 660 43.12 -15.24 21.02
C PRO A 660 43.92 -16.20 20.15
N ALA A 661 45.18 -15.86 19.88
CA ALA A 661 46.17 -16.83 19.45
C ALA A 661 46.62 -17.63 20.68
N ASP A 662 45.79 -18.58 21.11
CA ASP A 662 46.17 -19.88 21.70
C ASP A 662 44.94 -20.66 22.25
N ILE A 663 44.78 -21.88 21.72
CA ILE A 663 44.06 -23.07 22.26
C ILE A 663 42.55 -22.93 22.55
#